data_AF-A0A8T2I143-F1
#
_entry.id   AF-A0A8T2I143-F1
#
_cell.length_a   1.000
_cell.length_b   1.000
_cell.length_c   1.000
_cell.angle_alpha   90.00
_cell.angle_beta   90.00
_cell.angle_gamma   90.00
#
_symmetry.space_group_name_H-M   'P 1'
#
loop_
_entity.id
_entity.type
_entity.pdbx_description
1 polymer ?
#
loop_
_entity_poly.entity_id
_entity_poly.type
_entity_poly.pdbx_seq_one_letter_code
_entity_poly.pdbx_strand_id
1 'polypeptide(L)'
;MGSVAQQDVEDPFFVGFAISVYQNSGDDNTNWGEFEKRRTLLGRSTIDNGDRCNIACDFWHLYKDDIERAHSLGGNCFRLSLEWSRLQPHGPGTPFDPEAVAAYHSIFDALDAKKMEPFVTWHHFVHPLWFEKLGGFIKEENLKIFVDYAKAAFAEFGSRARFWTTFNEPGVTSFAGFVYGSFPPGKMARISGCGRHILHLLRAHTDVYAAIKVMPGGDQTSIGLVHNWFWFEPKQACCTPPYVRWVASILNKMWGNEVVMKYLKTGVYDYNPLWGLGRVQYTNPGGPPGCDHIGLNYYSRGLFDWKLQPCPNPGEVMTDMPYALHAEGLLLAVHGVSQLGVPIYITETGVADDGDSVRPQFIQSYMSAIEEAVRLGYDLRGVMYWTLVDNFEWAFGYRMKFGMYYWDPVPEGNQDRKLHASAALLKNWYKRLVERIPGHRRMAETFIFMKGINLILGVALLLLGTATAVQGAQWGPENYPDPKRDTQLCGRKGKQSNICDPDGILSYKGANRIEGIIKDIYDGVDPYVRVPCADQGVAGFQVGVALMKNMEVKKREKPAEAAHRIAKALHAKWGVGLAACDNGVLFLLAVDDRQVYISTGVGAQKALSDNSLGDIISSMRPKLRAHSYDEAVEQAIIDLGLGLSGRPRSKDQWEWFPVLFFGIIGFFMIRSVWKTFKDRRQYRDCRTALEKVKQEQDKLRRKEWSKPRTCPVCLEEFSVNPESVEETATAPVADDLNGISAAKMKDARTLARSLEPSPPMMPGTSSIDLDVSEDPTAPLLPNEGGNEGSGGASTSKGVSSDGLRRRNSGKSEDFLAGGSGGGSGSAGSHSQKHHNGGGDSASLKKPITLRCGHTFCESCLETWMERAPTCPICRERVDKDDNGGANVQNNQESGAAGRVRGQERNFMDDMLTAELMFRLMRLQTRYPAYLTDSVLDTWRDEAQSTGTFNWASAREFQLNDPAVRAHQEMRGSYGNTMSFGGGGGGGGGGAGGSW
;
A
#
# COMPACT_ATOMS: atom_id res chain seq x y z
N MET A 1 -5.36 -34.15 23.74
CA MET A 1 -6.26 -33.13 23.15
C MET A 1 -7.41 -32.70 24.08
N GLY A 2 -7.89 -33.52 25.02
CA GLY A 2 -9.08 -33.18 25.83
C GLY A 2 -8.89 -32.32 27.09
N SER A 3 -7.66 -32.01 27.53
CA SER A 3 -7.39 -31.28 28.78
C SER A 3 -7.19 -29.78 28.58
N VAL A 4 -6.21 -29.39 27.76
CA VAL A 4 -5.81 -27.98 27.54
C VAL A 4 -6.99 -27.12 27.09
N ALA A 5 -7.73 -27.59 26.07
CA ALA A 5 -8.87 -26.90 25.48
C ALA A 5 -10.07 -26.66 26.43
N GLN A 6 -10.06 -27.25 27.63
CA GLN A 6 -11.09 -27.02 28.65
C GLN A 6 -10.64 -25.98 29.70
N GLN A 7 -9.34 -25.74 29.86
CA GLN A 7 -8.79 -24.66 30.69
C GLN A 7 -8.82 -23.30 29.97
N ASP A 8 -8.66 -23.30 28.64
CA ASP A 8 -8.68 -22.11 27.77
C ASP A 8 -9.94 -21.21 27.92
N VAL A 9 -11.04 -21.76 28.43
CA VAL A 9 -12.35 -21.09 28.57
C VAL A 9 -12.52 -20.38 29.93
N GLU A 10 -11.70 -20.73 30.94
CA GLU A 10 -11.76 -20.15 32.28
C GLU A 10 -10.75 -19.03 32.53
N ASP A 11 -9.73 -18.88 31.68
CA ASP A 11 -8.72 -17.81 31.78
C ASP A 11 -9.35 -16.40 31.73
N PRO A 12 -8.93 -15.48 32.61
CA PRO A 12 -9.36 -14.08 32.55
C PRO A 12 -8.86 -13.41 31.26
N PHE A 13 -9.46 -12.27 30.89
CA PHE A 13 -8.81 -11.40 29.91
C PHE A 13 -7.55 -10.80 30.55
N PHE A 14 -6.40 -10.97 29.90
CA PHE A 14 -5.14 -10.51 30.44
C PHE A 14 -4.93 -9.01 30.14
N VAL A 15 -4.61 -8.23 31.16
CA VAL A 15 -4.33 -6.80 31.09
C VAL A 15 -3.06 -6.53 31.89
N GLY A 16 -2.10 -5.79 31.35
CA GLY A 16 -0.79 -5.69 31.99
C GLY A 16 0.18 -4.77 31.30
N PHE A 17 1.46 -4.93 31.62
CA PHE A 17 2.54 -4.10 31.06
C PHE A 17 3.61 -4.98 30.43
N ALA A 18 4.30 -4.44 29.44
CA ALA A 18 5.44 -5.08 28.80
C ALA A 18 6.70 -4.23 28.95
N ILE A 19 7.82 -4.89 29.22
CA ILE A 19 9.17 -4.33 29.23
C ILE A 19 10.15 -5.22 28.45
N SER A 20 11.19 -4.59 27.92
CA SER A 20 12.47 -5.25 27.67
C SER A 20 13.39 -4.91 28.83
N VAL A 21 13.90 -5.91 29.55
CA VAL A 21 14.76 -5.72 30.73
C VAL A 21 16.03 -4.95 30.33
N TYR A 22 16.59 -5.18 29.14
CA TYR A 22 17.65 -4.32 28.60
C TYR A 22 17.27 -2.84 28.58
N GLN A 23 16.12 -2.46 27.99
CA GLN A 23 15.72 -1.05 27.90
C GLN A 23 15.52 -0.39 29.28
N ASN A 24 15.27 -1.20 30.31
CA ASN A 24 14.93 -0.77 31.67
C ASN A 24 16.07 -1.01 32.68
N SER A 25 17.24 -1.55 32.26
CA SER A 25 18.36 -1.90 33.17
C SER A 25 19.76 -2.05 32.53
N GLY A 26 19.86 -2.03 31.19
CA GLY A 26 21.10 -2.13 30.41
C GLY A 26 21.93 -3.41 30.56
N ASP A 27 22.95 -3.56 29.72
CA ASP A 27 24.09 -4.49 29.88
C ASP A 27 25.20 -4.15 28.86
N ASP A 28 26.37 -3.77 29.35
CA ASP A 28 27.51 -3.34 28.53
C ASP A 28 28.18 -4.48 27.72
N ASN A 29 27.89 -5.75 28.03
CA ASN A 29 28.42 -6.98 27.40
C ASN A 29 27.45 -7.59 26.36
N THR A 30 26.62 -6.76 25.72
CA THR A 30 25.64 -7.17 24.70
C THR A 30 25.99 -6.67 23.30
N ASN A 31 25.28 -7.17 22.29
CA ASN A 31 25.22 -6.57 20.96
C ASN A 31 24.78 -5.09 20.99
N TRP A 32 23.86 -4.72 21.88
CA TRP A 32 23.35 -3.35 22.04
C TRP A 32 24.32 -2.43 22.78
N GLY A 33 24.82 -2.82 23.95
CA GLY A 33 25.79 -2.05 24.73
C GLY A 33 27.09 -1.81 23.97
N GLU A 34 27.47 -2.70 23.05
CA GLU A 34 28.55 -2.48 22.08
C GLU A 34 28.11 -1.58 20.90
N PHE A 35 26.86 -1.64 20.45
CA PHE A 35 26.34 -0.81 19.35
C PHE A 35 26.13 0.66 19.74
N GLU A 36 25.72 0.94 20.97
CA GLU A 36 25.57 2.30 21.51
C GLU A 36 26.91 3.06 21.57
N LYS A 37 28.03 2.34 21.73
CA LYS A 37 29.38 2.90 21.76
C LYS A 37 29.87 3.33 20.37
N ARG A 38 29.19 2.91 19.29
CA ARG A 38 29.66 3.09 17.91
C ARG A 38 29.29 4.45 17.35
N ARG A 39 29.97 4.81 16.27
CA ARG A 39 29.65 5.96 15.44
C ARG A 39 29.39 5.49 14.02
N THR A 40 28.44 6.15 13.38
CA THR A 40 28.15 6.02 11.95
C THR A 40 29.36 6.42 11.11
N LEU A 41 29.34 6.07 9.81
CA LEU A 41 30.37 6.49 8.83
C LEU A 41 30.53 8.03 8.72
N LEU A 42 29.57 8.81 9.25
CA LEU A 42 29.59 10.27 9.29
C LEU A 42 29.98 10.84 10.68
N GLY A 43 30.56 10.02 11.57
CA GLY A 43 31.03 10.43 12.90
C GLY A 43 29.93 10.68 13.95
N ARG A 44 28.67 10.76 13.53
CA ARG A 44 27.50 10.84 14.41
C ARG A 44 27.35 9.55 15.23
N SER A 45 26.82 9.66 16.44
CA SER A 45 26.39 8.52 17.26
C SER A 45 25.43 7.60 16.48
N THR A 46 25.37 6.32 16.87
CA THR A 46 24.32 5.37 16.43
C THR A 46 22.98 5.60 17.13
N ILE A 47 22.99 6.17 18.34
CA ILE A 47 21.83 6.54 19.15
C ILE A 47 21.65 8.06 19.12
N ASP A 48 20.41 8.56 19.13
CA ASP A 48 20.14 10.01 19.25
C ASP A 48 20.80 10.60 20.52
N ASN A 49 21.17 11.88 20.46
CA ASN A 49 22.00 12.62 21.43
C ASN A 49 23.39 12.02 21.79
N GLY A 50 23.66 10.74 21.54
CA GLY A 50 24.76 10.01 22.16
C GLY A 50 24.35 9.23 23.43
N ASP A 51 23.06 9.03 23.64
CA ASP A 51 22.51 8.35 24.82
C ASP A 51 23.03 6.90 24.95
N ARG A 52 23.06 6.43 26.19
CA ARG A 52 23.55 5.10 26.59
C ARG A 52 22.56 4.47 27.56
N CYS A 53 22.29 3.17 27.44
CA CYS A 53 21.32 2.51 28.31
C CYS A 53 21.82 2.47 29.77
N ASN A 54 23.09 2.12 30.01
CA ASN A 54 23.71 2.14 31.34
C ASN A 54 22.87 1.37 32.39
N ILE A 55 22.17 2.06 33.29
CA ILE A 55 21.23 1.51 34.28
C ILE A 55 19.75 1.78 33.94
N ALA A 56 19.46 2.71 33.02
CA ALA A 56 18.13 3.25 32.72
C ALA A 56 17.30 3.54 34.00
N CYS A 57 16.01 3.19 34.00
CA CYS A 57 15.11 3.30 35.15
C CYS A 57 15.35 2.20 36.23
N ASP A 58 16.40 1.39 36.09
CA ASP A 58 16.89 0.41 37.06
C ASP A 58 15.88 -0.64 37.58
N PHE A 59 15.06 -1.18 36.67
CA PHE A 59 14.12 -2.27 36.97
C PHE A 59 14.81 -3.49 37.64
N TRP A 60 16.08 -3.78 37.31
CA TRP A 60 16.83 -4.91 37.86
C TRP A 60 16.93 -4.88 39.39
N HIS A 61 17.01 -3.69 40.01
CA HIS A 61 16.97 -3.53 41.46
C HIS A 61 15.57 -3.13 41.97
N LEU A 62 14.78 -2.42 41.17
CA LEU A 62 13.50 -1.80 41.57
C LEU A 62 12.25 -2.59 41.15
N TYR A 63 12.39 -3.80 40.61
CA TYR A 63 11.29 -4.65 40.11
C TYR A 63 10.13 -4.82 41.09
N LYS A 64 10.38 -4.85 42.41
CA LYS A 64 9.30 -5.00 43.41
C LYS A 64 8.34 -3.81 43.41
N ASP A 65 8.88 -2.61 43.29
CA ASP A 65 8.10 -1.37 43.24
C ASP A 65 7.41 -1.21 41.89
N ASP A 66 8.07 -1.62 40.80
CA ASP A 66 7.48 -1.59 39.46
C ASP A 66 6.38 -2.64 39.26
N ILE A 67 6.52 -3.82 39.85
CA ILE A 67 5.46 -4.84 39.88
C ILE A 67 4.27 -4.35 40.73
N GLU A 68 4.50 -3.70 41.88
CA GLU A 68 3.40 -3.06 42.62
C GLU A 68 2.76 -1.91 41.83
N ARG A 69 3.55 -1.09 41.11
CA ARG A 69 3.03 -0.04 40.21
C ARG A 69 2.16 -0.62 39.09
N ALA A 70 2.56 -1.73 38.47
CA ALA A 70 1.77 -2.43 37.46
C ALA A 70 0.47 -3.03 38.03
N HIS A 71 0.56 -3.71 39.18
CA HIS A 71 -0.57 -4.27 39.92
C HIS A 71 -1.57 -3.17 40.35
N SER A 72 -1.07 -2.06 40.90
CA SER A 72 -1.89 -0.92 41.34
C SER A 72 -2.61 -0.19 40.20
N LEU A 73 -2.11 -0.29 38.96
CA LEU A 73 -2.82 0.16 37.75
C LEU A 73 -3.84 -0.87 37.22
N GLY A 74 -4.04 -1.99 37.91
CA GLY A 74 -5.02 -3.02 37.58
C GLY A 74 -4.48 -4.12 36.66
N GLY A 75 -3.16 -4.25 36.52
CA GLY A 75 -2.55 -5.34 35.75
C GLY A 75 -2.70 -6.71 36.44
N ASN A 76 -3.11 -7.72 35.68
CA ASN A 76 -3.14 -9.13 36.09
C ASN A 76 -2.09 -9.99 35.34
N CYS A 77 -1.31 -9.41 34.44
CA CYS A 77 -0.12 -10.02 33.82
C CYS A 77 1.05 -9.04 33.69
N PHE A 78 2.25 -9.57 33.49
CA PHE A 78 3.45 -8.78 33.24
C PHE A 78 4.36 -9.48 32.23
N ARG A 79 4.81 -8.76 31.20
CA ARG A 79 5.69 -9.29 30.15
C ARG A 79 7.11 -8.74 30.29
N LEU A 80 8.09 -9.64 30.28
CA LEU A 80 9.51 -9.33 30.45
C LEU A 80 10.41 -10.19 29.54
N SER A 81 11.64 -9.72 29.29
CA SER A 81 12.69 -10.49 28.61
C SER A 81 13.60 -11.24 29.59
N LEU A 82 14.23 -12.32 29.10
CA LEU A 82 15.40 -12.91 29.72
C LEU A 82 16.67 -12.36 29.06
N GLU A 83 17.49 -11.66 29.82
CA GLU A 83 18.77 -11.12 29.38
C GLU A 83 19.84 -12.23 29.31
N TRP A 84 19.97 -12.83 28.13
CA TRP A 84 20.89 -13.94 27.85
C TRP A 84 22.35 -13.61 28.20
N SER A 85 22.78 -12.35 28.08
CA SER A 85 24.12 -11.89 28.46
C SER A 85 24.37 -11.93 29.97
N ARG A 86 23.35 -11.62 30.78
CA ARG A 86 23.40 -11.72 32.25
C ARG A 86 23.32 -13.19 32.69
N LEU A 87 22.45 -13.98 32.06
CA LEU A 87 22.32 -15.41 32.36
C LEU A 87 23.53 -16.24 31.92
N GLN A 88 24.14 -15.97 30.77
CA GLN A 88 25.24 -16.78 30.20
C GLN A 88 26.39 -15.89 29.69
N PRO A 89 27.15 -15.21 30.58
CA PRO A 89 28.16 -14.22 30.19
C PRO A 89 29.42 -14.82 29.55
N HIS A 90 29.72 -16.11 29.79
CA HIS A 90 31.04 -16.70 29.52
C HIS A 90 31.16 -17.54 28.25
N GLY A 91 30.07 -17.81 27.53
CA GLY A 91 30.11 -18.50 26.24
C GLY A 91 29.03 -19.57 26.05
N PRO A 92 28.95 -20.19 24.86
CA PRO A 92 27.93 -21.17 24.55
C PRO A 92 28.08 -22.42 25.43
N GLY A 93 27.03 -22.80 26.14
CA GLY A 93 27.02 -23.98 27.00
C GLY A 93 27.77 -23.84 28.32
N THR A 94 28.23 -22.64 28.70
CA THR A 94 28.66 -22.43 30.09
C THR A 94 27.43 -22.47 31.03
N PRO A 95 27.61 -22.87 32.31
CA PRO A 95 26.56 -22.75 33.32
C PRO A 95 25.99 -21.33 33.39
N PHE A 96 24.77 -21.20 33.88
CA PHE A 96 24.20 -19.88 34.13
C PHE A 96 24.84 -19.20 35.35
N ASP A 97 24.87 -17.88 35.29
CA ASP A 97 25.30 -17.06 36.43
C ASP A 97 24.30 -17.18 37.60
N PRO A 98 24.75 -17.54 38.81
CA PRO A 98 23.85 -17.80 39.93
C PRO A 98 23.20 -16.53 40.50
N GLU A 99 23.83 -15.36 40.35
CA GLU A 99 23.25 -14.08 40.80
C GLU A 99 22.14 -13.64 39.83
N ALA A 100 22.36 -13.79 38.53
CA ALA A 100 21.32 -13.56 37.52
C ALA A 100 20.13 -14.52 37.67
N VAL A 101 20.38 -15.81 37.94
CA VAL A 101 19.31 -16.81 38.18
C VAL A 101 18.52 -16.47 39.45
N ALA A 102 19.19 -16.13 40.55
CA ALA A 102 18.54 -15.71 41.80
C ALA A 102 17.71 -14.41 41.63
N ALA A 103 18.19 -13.47 40.83
CA ALA A 103 17.46 -12.25 40.49
C ALA A 103 16.16 -12.57 39.71
N TYR A 104 16.22 -13.41 38.67
CA TYR A 104 15.03 -13.81 37.93
C TYR A 104 14.01 -14.58 38.79
N HIS A 105 14.45 -15.50 39.65
CA HIS A 105 13.55 -16.14 40.61
C HIS A 105 12.91 -15.12 41.56
N SER A 106 13.66 -14.13 42.05
CA SER A 106 13.11 -13.08 42.92
C SER A 106 12.09 -12.17 42.19
N ILE A 107 12.26 -11.95 40.88
CA ILE A 107 11.29 -11.24 40.03
C ILE A 107 10.02 -12.08 39.87
N PHE A 108 10.13 -13.39 39.58
CA PHE A 108 8.97 -14.28 39.52
C PHE A 108 8.25 -14.39 40.89
N ASP A 109 8.99 -14.47 42.00
CA ASP A 109 8.41 -14.49 43.36
C ASP A 109 7.60 -13.21 43.64
N ALA A 110 8.04 -12.06 43.13
CA ALA A 110 7.31 -10.79 43.25
C ALA A 110 6.04 -10.75 42.39
N LEU A 111 6.05 -11.35 41.19
CA LEU A 111 4.85 -11.51 40.34
C LEU A 111 3.83 -12.48 40.98
N ASP A 112 4.29 -13.62 41.47
CA ASP A 112 3.46 -14.61 42.17
C ASP A 112 2.82 -14.02 43.44
N ALA A 113 3.57 -13.21 44.20
CA ALA A 113 3.07 -12.49 45.37
C ALA A 113 1.96 -11.46 45.04
N LYS A 114 1.83 -11.04 43.77
CA LYS A 114 0.72 -10.20 43.25
C LYS A 114 -0.28 -10.98 42.40
N LYS A 115 -0.08 -12.29 42.20
CA LYS A 115 -0.86 -13.16 41.30
C LYS A 115 -0.91 -12.61 39.86
N MET A 116 0.20 -12.03 39.39
CA MET A 116 0.32 -11.52 38.03
C MET A 116 0.95 -12.60 37.14
N GLU A 117 0.25 -13.03 36.08
CA GLU A 117 0.75 -14.04 35.14
C GLU A 117 1.99 -13.53 34.38
N PRO A 118 3.16 -14.20 34.46
CA PRO A 118 4.35 -13.82 33.72
C PRO A 118 4.32 -14.29 32.26
N PHE A 119 4.57 -13.36 31.34
CA PHE A 119 4.79 -13.63 29.92
C PHE A 119 6.28 -13.44 29.60
N VAL A 120 7.00 -14.54 29.35
CA VAL A 120 8.47 -14.53 29.27
C VAL A 120 8.95 -14.52 27.81
N THR A 121 9.85 -13.61 27.47
CA THR A 121 10.45 -13.50 26.13
C THR A 121 11.93 -13.92 26.16
N TRP A 122 12.31 -15.01 25.49
CA TRP A 122 13.70 -15.50 25.48
C TRP A 122 14.70 -14.53 24.81
N HIS A 123 14.25 -13.72 23.85
CA HIS A 123 15.10 -12.76 23.14
C HIS A 123 14.32 -11.52 22.67
N HIS A 124 14.57 -10.38 23.31
CA HIS A 124 14.04 -9.06 22.93
C HIS A 124 15.17 -8.19 22.37
N PHE A 125 15.56 -8.49 21.13
CA PHE A 125 16.66 -7.89 20.34
C PHE A 125 18.09 -7.98 20.90
N VAL A 126 18.25 -8.43 22.14
CA VAL A 126 19.51 -8.36 22.90
C VAL A 126 20.10 -9.76 23.06
N HIS A 127 21.39 -9.89 22.73
CA HIS A 127 22.15 -11.14 22.87
C HIS A 127 23.60 -10.88 23.30
N PRO A 128 24.30 -11.88 23.88
CA PRO A 128 25.64 -11.69 24.42
C PRO A 128 26.64 -11.21 23.35
N LEU A 129 27.58 -10.36 23.74
CA LEU A 129 28.62 -9.88 22.82
C LEU A 129 29.53 -11.02 22.32
N TRP A 130 29.66 -12.13 23.05
CA TRP A 130 30.32 -13.34 22.54
C TRP A 130 29.54 -14.00 21.40
N PHE A 131 28.20 -14.00 21.45
CA PHE A 131 27.34 -14.55 20.39
C PHE A 131 27.38 -13.65 19.14
N GLU A 132 27.34 -12.33 19.33
CA GLU A 132 27.54 -11.35 18.24
C GLU A 132 28.91 -11.54 17.56
N LYS A 133 29.99 -11.75 18.35
CA LYS A 133 31.34 -12.03 17.82
C LYS A 133 31.43 -13.35 17.05
N LEU A 134 30.65 -14.37 17.43
CA LEU A 134 30.48 -15.59 16.63
C LEU A 134 29.66 -15.35 15.34
N GLY A 135 28.97 -14.23 15.21
CA GLY A 135 28.17 -13.82 14.05
C GLY A 135 26.68 -13.67 14.31
N GLY A 136 26.21 -13.88 15.56
CA GLY A 136 24.80 -13.79 15.92
C GLY A 136 23.90 -14.70 15.07
N PHE A 137 22.65 -14.30 14.86
CA PHE A 137 21.66 -15.05 14.09
C PHE A 137 21.88 -15.04 12.56
N ILE A 138 22.82 -14.26 11.99
CA ILE A 138 23.03 -14.26 10.52
C ILE A 138 23.76 -15.52 10.01
N LYS A 139 24.35 -16.30 10.93
CA LYS A 139 24.89 -17.64 10.67
C LYS A 139 23.85 -18.70 11.02
N GLU A 140 23.77 -19.75 10.22
CA GLU A 140 22.81 -20.85 10.43
C GLU A 140 23.30 -21.82 11.52
N GLU A 141 24.62 -22.00 11.60
CA GLU A 141 25.30 -22.86 12.57
C GLU A 141 25.09 -22.38 14.01
N ASN A 142 24.90 -21.07 14.18
CA ASN A 142 24.69 -20.42 15.47
C ASN A 142 23.28 -20.66 16.05
N LEU A 143 22.29 -21.12 15.26
CA LEU A 143 20.90 -21.27 15.73
C LEU A 143 20.80 -22.32 16.85
N LYS A 144 21.58 -23.41 16.76
CA LYS A 144 21.65 -24.43 17.82
C LYS A 144 22.09 -23.85 19.17
N ILE A 145 22.96 -22.84 19.19
CA ILE A 145 23.43 -22.21 20.43
C ILE A 145 22.25 -21.51 21.15
N PHE A 146 21.38 -20.82 20.40
CA PHE A 146 20.16 -20.24 20.97
C PHE A 146 19.16 -21.31 21.43
N VAL A 147 19.02 -22.42 20.69
CA VAL A 147 18.15 -23.54 21.10
C VAL A 147 18.64 -24.18 22.40
N ASP A 148 19.95 -24.38 22.58
CA ASP A 148 20.51 -24.92 23.83
C ASP A 148 20.38 -23.93 25.00
N TYR A 149 20.52 -22.61 24.76
CA TYR A 149 20.19 -21.59 25.76
C TYR A 149 18.71 -21.62 26.16
N ALA A 150 17.79 -21.64 25.18
CA ALA A 150 16.35 -21.62 25.44
C ALA A 150 15.91 -22.85 26.25
N LYS A 151 16.48 -24.03 25.97
CA LYS A 151 16.30 -25.25 26.76
C LYS A 151 16.83 -25.13 28.18
N ALA A 152 18.00 -24.54 28.39
CA ALA A 152 18.54 -24.31 29.74
C ALA A 152 17.67 -23.32 30.54
N ALA A 153 17.24 -22.22 29.91
CA ALA A 153 16.31 -21.25 30.51
C ALA A 153 14.94 -21.86 30.82
N PHE A 154 14.45 -22.78 30.00
CA PHE A 154 13.21 -23.51 30.28
C PHE A 154 13.37 -24.55 31.39
N ALA A 155 14.52 -25.22 31.49
CA ALA A 155 14.79 -26.16 32.57
C ALA A 155 14.82 -25.47 33.95
N GLU A 156 15.32 -24.23 34.02
CA GLU A 156 15.39 -23.44 35.25
C GLU A 156 14.06 -22.74 35.58
N PHE A 157 13.46 -22.05 34.60
CA PHE A 157 12.34 -21.13 34.82
C PHE A 157 11.00 -21.61 34.24
N GLY A 158 10.95 -22.72 33.51
CA GLY A 158 9.73 -23.19 32.81
C GLY A 158 8.54 -23.48 33.73
N SER A 159 8.81 -23.79 35.00
CA SER A 159 7.81 -23.95 36.06
C SER A 159 7.23 -22.63 36.60
N ARG A 160 7.85 -21.49 36.29
CA ARG A 160 7.47 -20.15 36.78
C ARG A 160 6.57 -19.37 35.82
N ALA A 161 6.38 -19.84 34.58
CA ALA A 161 5.57 -19.12 33.58
C ALA A 161 4.90 -20.06 32.58
N ARG A 162 3.61 -19.81 32.29
CA ARG A 162 2.86 -20.58 31.27
C ARG A 162 3.06 -20.05 29.86
N PHE A 163 3.27 -18.75 29.69
CA PHE A 163 3.35 -18.09 28.38
C PHE A 163 4.77 -17.68 28.02
N TRP A 164 5.26 -18.22 26.90
CA TRP A 164 6.64 -18.03 26.44
C TRP A 164 6.70 -17.58 24.97
N THR A 165 7.56 -16.60 24.69
CA THR A 165 7.82 -16.05 23.34
C THR A 165 9.28 -16.28 22.97
N THR A 166 9.55 -16.89 21.81
CA THR A 166 10.94 -17.13 21.35
C THR A 166 11.65 -15.83 20.96
N PHE A 167 11.01 -14.98 20.15
CA PHE A 167 11.58 -13.73 19.66
C PHE A 167 10.58 -12.59 19.68
N ASN A 168 11.04 -11.41 20.10
CA ASN A 168 10.39 -10.15 19.79
C ASN A 168 10.64 -9.76 18.32
N GLU A 169 9.56 -9.46 17.60
CA GLU A 169 9.50 -8.75 16.31
C GLU A 169 10.62 -9.07 15.28
N PRO A 170 10.67 -10.30 14.72
CA PRO A 170 11.71 -10.67 13.74
C PRO A 170 11.85 -9.73 12.54
N GLY A 171 10.75 -9.12 12.09
CA GLY A 171 10.74 -8.11 11.03
C GLY A 171 11.47 -6.82 11.41
N VAL A 172 11.21 -6.28 12.61
CA VAL A 172 11.79 -5.01 13.10
C VAL A 172 13.30 -5.13 13.25
N THR A 173 13.79 -6.11 14.01
CA THR A 173 15.24 -6.30 14.21
C THR A 173 15.98 -6.51 12.89
N SER A 174 15.39 -7.26 11.95
CA SER A 174 16.01 -7.53 10.65
C SER A 174 16.00 -6.31 9.72
N PHE A 175 14.89 -5.57 9.67
CA PHE A 175 14.78 -4.36 8.85
C PHE A 175 15.66 -3.24 9.40
N ALA A 176 15.60 -2.98 10.71
CA ALA A 176 16.41 -1.97 11.38
C ALA A 176 17.90 -2.33 11.38
N GLY A 177 18.26 -3.61 11.53
CA GLY A 177 19.66 -4.06 11.60
C GLY A 177 20.36 -4.24 10.24
N PHE A 178 19.61 -4.52 9.16
CA PHE A 178 20.18 -4.83 7.84
C PHE A 178 19.70 -3.94 6.67
N VAL A 179 18.52 -3.31 6.74
CA VAL A 179 18.05 -2.40 5.68
C VAL A 179 18.34 -0.95 6.06
N TYR A 180 17.87 -0.51 7.22
CA TYR A 180 17.96 0.89 7.67
C TYR A 180 19.28 1.20 8.41
N GLY A 181 19.77 0.28 9.24
CA GLY A 181 21.07 0.37 9.93
C GLY A 181 21.04 1.02 11.32
N SER A 182 19.86 1.24 11.92
CA SER A 182 19.70 1.87 13.25
C SER A 182 19.80 0.90 14.42
N PHE A 183 19.70 -0.41 14.19
CA PHE A 183 19.84 -1.46 15.21
C PHE A 183 21.15 -2.25 14.96
N PRO A 184 21.67 -3.03 15.93
CA PRO A 184 22.70 -4.04 15.66
C PRO A 184 22.27 -4.98 14.51
N PRO A 185 23.15 -5.39 13.59
CA PRO A 185 24.60 -5.12 13.50
C PRO A 185 24.97 -3.86 12.69
N GLY A 186 24.05 -2.90 12.52
CA GLY A 186 24.30 -1.59 11.93
C GLY A 186 24.59 -1.61 10.43
N LYS A 187 23.95 -2.49 9.66
CA LYS A 187 24.17 -2.61 8.21
C LYS A 187 23.05 -1.90 7.45
N MET A 188 23.43 -1.12 6.45
CA MET A 188 22.49 -0.46 5.53
C MET A 188 22.38 -1.23 4.22
N ALA A 189 21.19 -1.23 3.62
CA ALA A 189 20.89 -1.78 2.29
C ALA A 189 21.26 -3.27 2.06
N ARG A 190 21.46 -4.07 3.10
CA ARG A 190 21.71 -5.52 3.03
C ARG A 190 20.39 -6.30 2.98
N ILE A 191 19.66 -6.11 1.88
CA ILE A 191 18.31 -6.65 1.65
C ILE A 191 18.23 -8.18 1.85
N SER A 192 19.18 -8.93 1.30
CA SER A 192 19.28 -10.39 1.51
C SER A 192 19.82 -10.78 2.88
N GLY A 193 20.46 -9.85 3.60
CA GLY A 193 20.80 -10.00 5.02
C GLY A 193 19.55 -9.98 5.88
N CYS A 194 18.68 -8.98 5.70
CA CYS A 194 17.35 -8.93 6.33
C CYS A 194 16.56 -10.22 6.06
N GLY A 195 16.46 -10.61 4.77
CA GLY A 195 15.75 -11.82 4.36
C GLY A 195 16.28 -13.14 4.95
N ARG A 196 17.58 -13.23 5.26
CA ARG A 196 18.15 -14.37 6.01
C ARG A 196 17.92 -14.24 7.50
N HIS A 197 18.06 -13.06 8.07
CA HIS A 197 17.90 -12.84 9.50
C HIS A 197 16.49 -13.19 9.98
N ILE A 198 15.45 -12.73 9.26
CA ILE A 198 14.05 -13.14 9.51
C ILE A 198 13.92 -14.67 9.43
N LEU A 199 14.42 -15.30 8.36
CA LEU A 199 14.37 -16.75 8.20
C LEU A 199 15.07 -17.51 9.34
N HIS A 200 16.20 -17.01 9.80
CA HIS A 200 17.02 -17.65 10.84
C HIS A 200 16.36 -17.56 12.21
N LEU A 201 15.75 -16.40 12.55
CA LEU A 201 14.91 -16.25 13.73
C LEU A 201 13.66 -17.16 13.66
N LEU A 202 13.01 -17.24 12.49
CA LEU A 202 11.85 -18.12 12.29
C LEU A 202 12.21 -19.61 12.40
N ARG A 203 13.39 -20.03 11.90
CA ARG A 203 13.89 -21.40 12.07
C ARG A 203 14.24 -21.71 13.52
N ALA A 204 14.92 -20.80 14.20
CA ALA A 204 15.20 -20.95 15.64
C ALA A 204 13.93 -21.00 16.49
N HIS A 205 12.85 -20.30 16.10
CA HIS A 205 11.53 -20.45 16.72
C HIS A 205 10.98 -21.87 16.55
N THR A 206 11.01 -22.41 15.33
CA THR A 206 10.63 -23.80 15.02
C THR A 206 11.44 -24.82 15.84
N ASP A 207 12.76 -24.65 15.90
CA ASP A 207 13.67 -25.56 16.59
C ASP A 207 13.51 -25.48 18.13
N VAL A 208 13.28 -24.27 18.69
CA VAL A 208 12.95 -24.10 20.11
C VAL A 208 11.59 -24.71 20.44
N TYR A 209 10.54 -24.44 19.66
CA TYR A 209 9.22 -25.03 19.87
C TYR A 209 9.31 -26.56 19.92
N ALA A 210 9.92 -27.17 18.90
CA ALA A 210 10.09 -28.62 18.83
C ALA A 210 10.93 -29.19 20.00
N ALA A 211 11.96 -28.47 20.45
CA ALA A 211 12.80 -28.89 21.56
C ALA A 211 12.12 -28.77 22.94
N ILE A 212 11.36 -27.69 23.19
CA ILE A 212 10.70 -27.48 24.48
C ILE A 212 9.46 -28.37 24.62
N LYS A 213 8.67 -28.59 23.56
CA LYS A 213 7.47 -29.45 23.59
C LYS A 213 7.72 -30.92 23.96
N VAL A 214 8.99 -31.38 23.95
CA VAL A 214 9.39 -32.71 24.41
C VAL A 214 10.13 -32.72 25.76
N MET A 215 10.29 -31.56 26.40
CA MET A 215 10.83 -31.43 27.75
C MET A 215 9.70 -31.52 28.80
N PRO A 216 10.00 -31.93 30.05
CA PRO A 216 9.01 -31.96 31.13
C PRO A 216 8.30 -30.62 31.32
N GLY A 217 6.96 -30.63 31.32
CA GLY A 217 6.11 -29.44 31.44
C GLY A 217 5.86 -28.67 30.14
N GLY A 218 6.66 -28.91 29.09
CA GLY A 218 6.49 -28.21 27.80
C GLY A 218 5.17 -28.53 27.08
N ASP A 219 4.51 -29.62 27.44
CA ASP A 219 3.15 -29.98 26.99
C ASP A 219 2.07 -29.04 27.56
N GLN A 220 2.33 -28.42 28.71
CA GLN A 220 1.44 -27.49 29.43
C GLN A 220 1.80 -26.02 29.17
N THR A 221 3.03 -25.75 28.73
CA THR A 221 3.50 -24.41 28.34
C THR A 221 2.93 -23.98 26.98
N SER A 222 2.50 -22.72 26.86
CA SER A 222 2.13 -22.08 25.60
C SER A 222 3.31 -21.31 25.02
N ILE A 223 3.78 -21.70 23.83
CA ILE A 223 4.98 -21.19 23.16
C ILE A 223 4.58 -20.48 21.86
N GLY A 224 4.97 -19.22 21.73
CA GLY A 224 4.60 -18.36 20.62
C GLY A 224 5.75 -17.54 20.02
N LEU A 225 5.37 -16.67 19.10
CA LEU A 225 6.21 -15.65 18.48
C LEU A 225 5.54 -14.29 18.68
N VAL A 226 6.31 -13.21 18.87
CA VAL A 226 5.79 -11.85 18.86
C VAL A 226 6.09 -11.21 17.50
N HIS A 227 5.05 -10.76 16.80
CA HIS A 227 5.17 -10.12 15.48
C HIS A 227 4.69 -8.67 15.50
N ASN A 228 5.49 -7.78 14.91
CA ASN A 228 5.14 -6.36 14.74
C ASN A 228 4.33 -6.16 13.46
N TRP A 229 3.06 -5.81 13.59
CA TRP A 229 2.21 -5.58 12.41
C TRP A 229 2.23 -4.10 11.98
N PHE A 230 3.28 -3.72 11.27
CA PHE A 230 3.42 -2.39 10.68
C PHE A 230 3.46 -2.49 9.14
N TRP A 231 2.99 -1.45 8.47
CA TRP A 231 3.07 -1.31 7.02
C TRP A 231 3.30 0.15 6.62
N PHE A 232 3.82 0.34 5.43
CA PHE A 232 4.06 1.60 4.77
C PHE A 232 3.00 1.86 3.70
N GLU A 233 2.55 3.10 3.58
CA GLU A 233 1.58 3.51 2.56
C GLU A 233 1.80 4.96 2.07
N PRO A 234 1.40 5.27 0.82
CA PRO A 234 1.45 6.64 0.30
C PRO A 234 0.35 7.52 0.93
N LYS A 235 0.65 8.80 1.19
CA LYS A 235 -0.35 9.80 1.55
C LYS A 235 -1.50 9.82 0.54
N GLN A 236 -2.73 9.76 1.02
CA GLN A 236 -3.94 9.72 0.18
C GLN A 236 -4.27 11.13 -0.35
N ALA A 237 -3.51 11.58 -1.34
CA ALA A 237 -3.69 12.86 -2.01
C ALA A 237 -3.63 12.70 -3.54
N CYS A 238 -4.40 13.51 -4.26
CA CYS A 238 -4.50 13.49 -5.73
C CYS A 238 -3.18 13.79 -6.47
N CYS A 239 -2.17 14.30 -5.76
CA CYS A 239 -0.85 14.64 -6.32
C CYS A 239 0.28 13.70 -5.87
N THR A 240 0.03 12.64 -5.09
CA THR A 240 1.10 11.77 -4.56
C THR A 240 1.81 11.01 -5.69
N PRO A 241 3.13 11.16 -5.89
CA PRO A 241 3.82 10.57 -7.03
C PRO A 241 3.79 9.03 -7.06
N PRO A 242 3.72 8.40 -8.24
CA PRO A 242 3.70 6.93 -8.37
C PRO A 242 4.89 6.21 -7.71
N TYR A 243 6.06 6.86 -7.58
CA TYR A 243 7.20 6.24 -6.91
C TYR A 243 6.99 6.05 -5.40
N VAL A 244 6.14 6.84 -4.74
CA VAL A 244 5.84 6.66 -3.31
C VAL A 244 5.09 5.34 -3.09
N ARG A 245 4.15 5.01 -3.97
CA ARG A 245 3.46 3.70 -4.01
C ARG A 245 4.45 2.55 -4.21
N TRP A 246 5.38 2.72 -5.14
CA TRP A 246 6.42 1.72 -5.45
C TRP A 246 7.38 1.49 -4.27
N VAL A 247 7.88 2.57 -3.64
CA VAL A 247 8.72 2.50 -2.43
C VAL A 247 7.97 1.84 -1.29
N ALA A 248 6.74 2.27 -0.96
CA ALA A 248 5.94 1.67 0.11
C ALA A 248 5.70 0.16 -0.11
N SER A 249 5.39 -0.25 -1.35
CA SER A 249 5.23 -1.67 -1.72
C SER A 249 6.51 -2.50 -1.50
N ILE A 250 7.68 -1.93 -1.83
CA ILE A 250 8.98 -2.57 -1.58
C ILE A 250 9.27 -2.67 -0.07
N LEU A 251 9.04 -1.60 0.68
CA LEU A 251 9.27 -1.57 2.12
C LEU A 251 8.38 -2.57 2.87
N ASN A 252 7.11 -2.74 2.47
CA ASN A 252 6.22 -3.77 3.03
C ASN A 252 6.77 -5.19 2.84
N LYS A 253 7.35 -5.48 1.67
CA LYS A 253 8.00 -6.78 1.40
C LYS A 253 9.31 -6.95 2.15
N MET A 254 10.03 -5.86 2.47
CA MET A 254 11.24 -5.88 3.30
C MET A 254 10.94 -6.01 4.80
N TRP A 255 9.80 -5.51 5.27
CA TRP A 255 9.33 -5.63 6.65
C TRP A 255 8.90 -7.07 6.99
N GLY A 256 8.24 -7.72 6.02
CA GLY A 256 8.12 -9.17 6.01
C GLY A 256 6.85 -9.78 6.63
N ASN A 257 5.79 -9.00 6.88
CA ASN A 257 4.50 -9.53 7.37
C ASN A 257 4.04 -10.76 6.56
N GLU A 258 4.00 -10.65 5.23
CA GLU A 258 3.60 -11.75 4.34
C GLU A 258 4.47 -13.01 4.55
N VAL A 259 5.80 -12.87 4.69
CA VAL A 259 6.71 -14.03 4.76
C VAL A 259 6.74 -14.69 6.13
N VAL A 260 6.56 -13.92 7.21
CA VAL A 260 6.37 -14.46 8.57
C VAL A 260 5.08 -15.26 8.62
N MET A 261 3.95 -14.65 8.23
CA MET A 261 2.64 -15.31 8.27
C MET A 261 2.57 -16.53 7.34
N LYS A 262 3.17 -16.45 6.14
CA LYS A 262 3.25 -17.59 5.21
C LYS A 262 4.11 -18.73 5.73
N TYR A 263 5.26 -18.43 6.36
CA TYR A 263 6.09 -19.47 6.97
C TYR A 263 5.36 -20.15 8.14
N LEU A 264 4.74 -19.40 9.04
CA LEU A 264 3.94 -19.96 10.13
C LEU A 264 2.75 -20.80 9.63
N LYS A 265 2.02 -20.34 8.60
CA LYS A 265 0.86 -21.08 8.04
C LYS A 265 1.21 -22.29 7.17
N THR A 266 2.43 -22.38 6.59
CA THR A 266 2.72 -23.38 5.53
C THR A 266 4.11 -24.01 5.57
N GLY A 267 5.04 -23.51 6.38
CA GLY A 267 6.46 -23.86 6.35
C GLY A 267 7.24 -23.23 5.19
N VAL A 268 6.57 -22.56 4.24
CA VAL A 268 7.20 -21.98 3.04
C VAL A 268 7.59 -20.51 3.28
N TYR A 269 8.88 -20.22 3.15
CA TYR A 269 9.44 -18.88 3.22
C TYR A 269 9.94 -18.43 1.84
N ASP A 270 9.47 -17.28 1.37
CA ASP A 270 9.84 -16.72 0.06
C ASP A 270 9.94 -15.19 0.12
N TYR A 271 11.05 -14.72 0.68
CA TYR A 271 11.35 -13.30 0.79
C TYR A 271 11.87 -12.76 -0.55
N ASN A 272 11.02 -11.99 -1.23
CA ASN A 272 11.28 -11.51 -2.59
C ASN A 272 10.89 -10.01 -2.79
N PRO A 273 11.57 -9.05 -2.12
CA PRO A 273 11.20 -7.65 -2.17
C PRO A 273 11.48 -6.97 -3.52
N LEU A 274 12.50 -7.42 -4.28
CA LEU A 274 12.95 -6.81 -5.53
C LEU A 274 12.97 -7.79 -6.71
N TRP A 275 11.87 -8.54 -6.92
CA TRP A 275 11.62 -9.36 -8.13
C TRP A 275 12.77 -10.32 -8.51
N GLY A 276 13.42 -10.91 -7.51
CA GLY A 276 14.56 -11.83 -7.64
C GLY A 276 15.85 -11.28 -7.01
N LEU A 277 16.07 -9.97 -7.04
CA LEU A 277 17.29 -9.38 -6.46
C LEU A 277 17.25 -9.46 -4.94
N GLY A 278 18.24 -10.17 -4.37
CA GLY A 278 18.32 -10.41 -2.92
C GLY A 278 17.27 -11.36 -2.37
N ARG A 279 16.61 -12.16 -3.22
CA ARG A 279 15.62 -13.17 -2.81
C ARG A 279 16.22 -14.20 -1.85
N VAL A 280 15.45 -14.62 -0.85
CA VAL A 280 15.79 -15.71 0.08
C VAL A 280 14.60 -16.67 0.13
N GLN A 281 14.84 -17.94 -0.17
CA GLN A 281 13.81 -18.98 -0.18
C GLN A 281 14.21 -20.14 0.73
N TYR A 282 13.22 -20.71 1.43
CA TYR A 282 13.36 -21.89 2.26
C TYR A 282 11.99 -22.57 2.39
N THR A 283 11.98 -23.87 2.63
CA THR A 283 10.77 -24.61 3.02
C THR A 283 11.15 -25.54 4.16
N ASN A 284 10.45 -25.43 5.29
CA ASN A 284 10.65 -26.31 6.42
C ASN A 284 10.27 -27.76 6.03
N PRO A 285 11.18 -28.75 6.13
CA PRO A 285 10.86 -30.13 5.82
C PRO A 285 9.75 -30.72 6.71
N GLY A 286 9.56 -30.18 7.92
CA GLY A 286 8.47 -30.54 8.83
C GLY A 286 7.10 -29.94 8.51
N GLY A 287 6.97 -29.11 7.47
CA GLY A 287 5.73 -28.39 7.15
C GLY A 287 5.58 -27.09 7.98
N PRO A 288 4.36 -26.64 8.31
CA PRO A 288 4.18 -25.47 9.16
C PRO A 288 4.82 -25.69 10.55
N PRO A 289 5.55 -24.69 11.10
CA PRO A 289 6.09 -24.78 12.45
C PRO A 289 4.96 -24.74 13.49
N GLY A 290 5.21 -25.35 14.65
CA GLY A 290 4.30 -25.25 15.78
C GLY A 290 4.37 -23.87 16.44
N CYS A 291 3.22 -23.37 16.88
CA CYS A 291 3.04 -22.09 17.55
C CYS A 291 1.70 -22.17 18.30
N ASP A 292 1.69 -22.02 19.63
CA ASP A 292 0.49 -22.17 20.45
C ASP A 292 -0.29 -20.85 20.63
N HIS A 293 0.39 -19.71 20.44
CA HIS A 293 -0.22 -18.38 20.48
C HIS A 293 0.60 -17.40 19.62
N ILE A 294 -0.04 -16.33 19.14
CA ILE A 294 0.63 -15.24 18.45
C ILE A 294 0.60 -13.97 19.30
N GLY A 295 1.78 -13.47 19.64
CA GLY A 295 1.94 -12.13 20.18
C GLY A 295 1.87 -11.10 19.07
N LEU A 296 1.06 -10.07 19.25
CA LEU A 296 0.89 -8.96 18.33
C LEU A 296 1.41 -7.67 18.99
N ASN A 297 2.45 -7.09 18.40
CA ASN A 297 2.84 -5.73 18.71
C ASN A 297 2.21 -4.79 17.66
N TYR A 298 1.46 -3.77 18.13
CA TYR A 298 0.84 -2.79 17.25
C TYR A 298 0.94 -1.37 17.78
N TYR A 299 1.46 -0.48 16.93
CA TYR A 299 1.60 0.95 17.22
C TYR A 299 0.86 1.79 16.16
N SER A 300 1.28 1.73 14.90
CA SER A 300 0.68 2.51 13.79
C SER A 300 1.10 1.97 12.40
N ARG A 301 1.16 2.85 11.40
CA ARG A 301 1.56 2.67 10.00
C ARG A 301 2.48 3.81 9.53
N GLY A 302 3.34 3.53 8.56
CA GLY A 302 4.27 4.49 7.96
C GLY A 302 3.68 5.22 6.76
N LEU A 303 3.00 6.34 7.01
CA LEU A 303 2.31 7.15 6.00
C LEU A 303 3.24 8.20 5.37
N PHE A 304 3.61 8.03 4.11
CA PHE A 304 4.64 8.83 3.44
C PHE A 304 4.09 9.92 2.50
N ASP A 305 4.61 11.14 2.62
CA ASP A 305 4.40 12.23 1.66
C ASP A 305 5.21 12.04 0.36
N TRP A 306 5.16 13.03 -0.53
CA TRP A 306 5.89 12.98 -1.81
C TRP A 306 7.42 13.03 -1.66
N LYS A 307 7.97 13.45 -0.51
CA LYS A 307 9.40 13.42 -0.21
C LYS A 307 9.83 12.15 0.52
N LEU A 308 8.92 11.19 0.72
CA LEU A 308 9.10 10.04 1.63
C LEU A 308 9.27 10.46 3.11
N GLN A 309 8.77 11.63 3.50
CA GLN A 309 8.72 12.05 4.89
C GLN A 309 7.43 11.52 5.55
N PRO A 310 7.48 11.00 6.79
CA PRO A 310 6.28 10.63 7.55
C PRO A 310 5.34 11.83 7.74
N CYS A 311 4.04 11.61 7.58
CA CYS A 311 3.02 12.65 7.72
C CYS A 311 1.65 12.06 8.07
N PRO A 312 0.72 12.81 8.67
CA PRO A 312 -0.66 12.36 8.93
C PRO A 312 -1.58 12.60 7.72
N ASN A 313 -2.67 11.85 7.58
CA ASN A 313 -3.82 12.26 6.77
C ASN A 313 -4.59 13.41 7.46
N PRO A 314 -5.47 14.15 6.76
CA PRO A 314 -6.33 15.16 7.40
C PRO A 314 -7.18 14.54 8.52
N GLY A 315 -7.02 15.05 9.74
CA GLY A 315 -7.73 14.56 10.93
C GLY A 315 -7.00 13.46 11.74
N GLU A 316 -5.88 12.93 11.25
CA GLU A 316 -4.99 12.07 12.04
C GLU A 316 -4.06 12.93 12.92
N VAL A 317 -3.82 12.47 14.16
CA VAL A 317 -2.95 13.15 15.13
C VAL A 317 -1.56 12.50 15.11
N MET A 318 -0.49 13.29 14.95
CA MET A 318 0.88 12.80 15.05
C MET A 318 1.28 12.53 16.51
N THR A 319 2.18 11.57 16.70
CA THR A 319 2.84 11.28 17.99
C THR A 319 4.24 11.90 18.03
N ASP A 320 4.97 11.80 19.16
CA ASP A 320 6.38 12.24 19.21
C ASP A 320 7.29 11.32 18.39
N MET A 321 6.90 10.04 18.28
CA MET A 321 7.39 9.12 17.27
C MET A 321 6.85 9.49 15.88
N PRO A 322 7.60 9.23 14.78
CA PRO A 322 7.27 9.73 13.45
C PRO A 322 6.18 8.90 12.72
N TYR A 323 5.03 8.73 13.38
CA TYR A 323 3.79 8.16 12.85
C TYR A 323 2.57 8.86 13.50
N ALA A 324 1.36 8.55 13.02
CA ALA A 324 0.11 9.11 13.53
C ALA A 324 -0.68 8.08 14.36
N LEU A 325 -1.71 8.50 15.11
CA LEU A 325 -2.68 7.58 15.71
C LEU A 325 -3.50 6.87 14.62
N HIS A 326 -3.61 5.54 14.70
CA HIS A 326 -4.36 4.73 13.72
C HIS A 326 -5.00 3.48 14.36
N ALA A 327 -5.97 3.70 15.25
CA ALA A 327 -6.64 2.63 16.00
C ALA A 327 -7.37 1.61 15.10
N GLU A 328 -7.92 2.03 13.96
CA GLU A 328 -8.49 1.12 12.95
C GLU A 328 -7.48 0.06 12.48
N GLY A 329 -6.20 0.42 12.43
CA GLY A 329 -5.13 -0.48 12.00
C GLY A 329 -4.83 -1.62 12.97
N LEU A 330 -5.14 -1.46 14.26
CA LEU A 330 -5.05 -2.53 15.26
C LEU A 330 -6.01 -3.68 14.91
N LEU A 331 -7.20 -3.35 14.40
CA LEU A 331 -8.18 -4.35 13.98
C LEU A 331 -7.78 -5.06 12.67
N LEU A 332 -7.08 -4.36 11.75
CA LEU A 332 -6.47 -4.98 10.58
C LEU A 332 -5.31 -5.91 10.98
N ALA A 333 -4.51 -5.53 11.98
CA ALA A 333 -3.44 -6.35 12.52
C ALA A 333 -3.95 -7.60 13.24
N VAL A 334 -4.97 -7.48 14.09
CA VAL A 334 -5.66 -8.60 14.73
C VAL A 334 -6.25 -9.55 13.69
N HIS A 335 -6.94 -9.02 12.66
CA HIS A 335 -7.41 -9.84 11.54
C HIS A 335 -6.25 -10.57 10.86
N GLY A 336 -5.17 -9.84 10.55
CA GLY A 336 -3.97 -10.36 9.89
C GLY A 336 -3.33 -11.53 10.64
N VAL A 337 -3.20 -11.46 11.96
CA VAL A 337 -2.65 -12.57 12.77
C VAL A 337 -3.65 -13.68 13.08
N SER A 338 -4.96 -13.37 13.17
CA SER A 338 -6.03 -14.38 13.37
C SER A 338 -6.04 -15.48 12.32
N GLN A 339 -5.48 -15.20 11.14
CA GLN A 339 -5.26 -16.14 10.05
C GLN A 339 -4.45 -17.38 10.45
N LEU A 340 -3.75 -17.39 11.59
CA LEU A 340 -3.06 -18.58 12.12
C LEU A 340 -4.03 -19.59 12.77
N GLY A 341 -5.21 -19.16 13.23
CA GLY A 341 -6.12 -20.02 14.00
C GLY A 341 -5.65 -20.32 15.43
N VAL A 342 -4.79 -19.46 16.00
CA VAL A 342 -4.26 -19.58 17.37
C VAL A 342 -4.62 -18.34 18.21
N PRO A 343 -4.67 -18.45 19.55
CA PRO A 343 -4.90 -17.33 20.46
C PRO A 343 -3.98 -16.13 20.20
N ILE A 344 -4.56 -14.93 20.25
CA ILE A 344 -3.87 -13.66 20.02
C ILE A 344 -3.68 -12.94 21.35
N TYR A 345 -2.48 -12.45 21.63
CA TYR A 345 -2.21 -11.54 22.74
C TYR A 345 -1.61 -10.26 22.18
N ILE A 346 -2.15 -9.07 22.51
CA ILE A 346 -1.49 -7.82 22.15
C ILE A 346 -0.36 -7.61 23.15
N THR A 347 0.84 -7.99 22.76
CA THR A 347 2.02 -8.08 23.64
C THR A 347 2.76 -6.76 23.81
N GLU A 348 2.52 -5.80 22.93
CA GLU A 348 2.88 -4.38 23.07
C GLU A 348 1.87 -3.50 22.31
N THR A 349 1.34 -2.48 22.97
CA THR A 349 0.71 -1.34 22.28
C THR A 349 0.84 -0.08 23.12
N GLY A 350 1.24 1.03 22.53
CA GLY A 350 1.56 2.27 23.26
C GLY A 350 1.76 3.48 22.35
N VAL A 351 2.12 4.62 22.94
CA VAL A 351 2.45 5.84 22.19
C VAL A 351 3.51 6.68 22.91
N ALA A 352 4.46 7.21 22.14
CA ALA A 352 5.39 8.24 22.58
C ALA A 352 4.69 9.61 22.60
N ASP A 353 4.56 10.18 23.81
CA ASP A 353 3.92 11.48 24.07
C ASP A 353 4.38 11.99 25.43
N ASP A 354 5.43 12.82 25.43
CA ASP A 354 6.05 13.43 26.63
C ASP A 354 5.04 14.29 27.41
N GLY A 355 4.19 15.03 26.69
CA GLY A 355 3.20 15.95 27.25
C GLY A 355 1.90 15.32 27.78
N ASP A 356 1.74 14.00 27.72
CA ASP A 356 0.48 13.27 28.05
C ASP A 356 -0.77 13.82 27.32
N SER A 357 -0.57 14.42 26.15
CA SER A 357 -1.54 15.18 25.36
C SER A 357 -2.29 14.33 24.32
N VAL A 358 -1.62 13.32 23.77
CA VAL A 358 -2.08 12.39 22.74
C VAL A 358 -2.43 11.03 23.35
N ARG A 359 -1.76 10.65 24.44
CA ARG A 359 -1.90 9.38 25.17
C ARG A 359 -3.33 9.10 25.65
N PRO A 360 -4.12 10.07 26.14
CA PRO A 360 -5.54 9.85 26.44
C PRO A 360 -6.36 9.45 25.20
N GLN A 361 -6.10 10.06 24.05
CA GLN A 361 -6.77 9.72 22.78
C GLN A 361 -6.32 8.36 22.26
N PHE A 362 -5.03 8.02 22.38
CA PHE A 362 -4.51 6.68 22.10
C PHE A 362 -5.25 5.62 22.93
N ILE A 363 -5.22 5.72 24.26
CA ILE A 363 -5.82 4.72 25.16
C ILE A 363 -7.30 4.56 24.82
N GLN A 364 -8.04 5.66 24.72
CA GLN A 364 -9.47 5.63 24.43
C GLN A 364 -9.80 4.95 23.09
N SER A 365 -9.00 5.18 22.04
CA SER A 365 -9.28 4.63 20.71
C SER A 365 -8.77 3.20 20.52
N TYR A 366 -7.58 2.87 21.03
CA TYR A 366 -6.98 1.54 20.89
C TYR A 366 -7.64 0.52 21.82
N MET A 367 -7.98 0.89 23.06
CA MET A 367 -8.73 -0.01 23.96
C MET A 367 -10.17 -0.23 23.50
N SER A 368 -10.79 0.76 22.85
CA SER A 368 -12.07 0.57 22.13
C SER A 368 -11.92 -0.38 20.94
N ALA A 369 -10.80 -0.33 20.22
CA ALA A 369 -10.53 -1.25 19.11
C ALA A 369 -10.29 -2.70 19.59
N ILE A 370 -9.77 -2.88 20.81
CA ILE A 370 -9.60 -4.18 21.47
C ILE A 370 -10.96 -4.74 21.95
N GLU A 371 -11.81 -3.92 22.57
CA GLU A 371 -13.19 -4.28 22.93
C GLU A 371 -13.99 -4.70 21.67
N GLU A 372 -13.81 -3.96 20.57
CA GLU A 372 -14.40 -4.27 19.25
C GLU A 372 -13.85 -5.57 18.63
N ALA A 373 -12.56 -5.86 18.74
CA ALA A 373 -11.95 -7.08 18.20
C ALA A 373 -12.55 -8.35 18.82
N VAL A 374 -12.67 -8.38 20.15
CA VAL A 374 -13.32 -9.50 20.85
C VAL A 374 -14.80 -9.59 20.45
N ARG A 375 -15.50 -8.46 20.37
CA ARG A 375 -16.92 -8.42 19.99
C ARG A 375 -17.19 -8.89 18.56
N LEU A 376 -16.22 -8.76 17.65
CA LEU A 376 -16.26 -9.32 16.29
C LEU A 376 -15.89 -10.83 16.24
N GLY A 377 -15.54 -11.45 17.36
CA GLY A 377 -15.28 -12.89 17.46
C GLY A 377 -13.83 -13.32 17.19
N TYR A 378 -12.85 -12.41 17.22
CA TYR A 378 -11.44 -12.80 17.22
C TYR A 378 -11.04 -13.35 18.60
N ASP A 379 -10.25 -14.43 18.64
CA ASP A 379 -9.70 -15.00 19.89
C ASP A 379 -8.56 -14.14 20.44
N LEU A 380 -8.91 -12.91 20.85
CA LEU A 380 -8.03 -11.96 21.50
C LEU A 380 -8.09 -12.16 23.03
N ARG A 381 -6.94 -12.48 23.61
CA ARG A 381 -6.83 -12.98 24.99
C ARG A 381 -6.18 -12.02 25.98
N GLY A 382 -5.45 -11.02 25.52
CA GLY A 382 -5.00 -9.94 26.38
C GLY A 382 -4.43 -8.73 25.67
N VAL A 383 -4.11 -7.71 26.47
CA VAL A 383 -3.36 -6.50 26.07
C VAL A 383 -2.33 -6.11 27.14
N MET A 384 -1.10 -5.88 26.70
CA MET A 384 -0.01 -5.33 27.50
C MET A 384 0.34 -3.94 26.97
N TYR A 385 0.25 -2.92 27.82
CA TYR A 385 0.61 -1.57 27.43
C TYR A 385 2.14 -1.41 27.37
N TRP A 386 2.63 -0.79 26.29
CA TRP A 386 4.01 -0.36 26.14
C TRP A 386 4.13 1.13 26.52
N THR A 387 4.62 1.49 27.70
CA THR A 387 5.24 0.63 28.73
C THR A 387 4.86 1.11 30.14
N LEU A 388 5.43 0.48 31.19
CA LEU A 388 5.17 0.88 32.57
C LEU A 388 5.89 2.18 32.94
N VAL A 389 7.21 2.23 32.75
CA VAL A 389 8.08 3.36 33.10
C VAL A 389 8.84 3.78 31.85
N ASP A 390 9.07 5.09 31.66
CA ASP A 390 9.93 5.55 30.57
C ASP A 390 11.31 4.89 30.62
N ASN A 391 11.80 4.50 29.45
CA ASN A 391 12.96 3.63 29.32
C ASN A 391 13.82 4.02 28.10
N PHE A 392 14.89 3.27 27.84
CA PHE A 392 15.77 3.52 26.71
C PHE A 392 15.12 3.04 25.39
N GLU A 393 14.54 3.95 24.60
CA GLU A 393 13.84 3.64 23.35
C GLU A 393 14.82 3.50 22.17
N TRP A 394 15.70 2.51 22.31
CA TRP A 394 16.61 2.01 21.27
C TRP A 394 17.41 3.13 20.58
N ALA A 395 17.23 3.33 19.27
CA ALA A 395 17.96 4.32 18.49
C ALA A 395 17.57 5.79 18.81
N PHE A 396 16.47 6.02 19.52
CA PHE A 396 16.01 7.35 19.94
C PHE A 396 16.49 7.76 21.35
N GLY A 397 17.23 6.89 22.04
CA GLY A 397 17.70 7.16 23.40
C GLY A 397 16.54 7.34 24.37
N TYR A 398 16.63 8.32 25.27
CA TYR A 398 15.58 8.61 26.26
C TYR A 398 14.54 9.64 25.81
N ARG A 399 14.56 10.02 24.52
CA ARG A 399 13.78 11.12 23.95
C ARG A 399 12.30 10.80 23.72
N MET A 400 11.90 9.53 23.80
CA MET A 400 10.55 9.06 23.47
C MET A 400 9.87 8.51 24.72
N LYS A 401 8.84 9.21 25.22
CA LYS A 401 8.19 8.87 26.49
C LYS A 401 6.94 7.99 26.29
N PHE A 402 7.09 6.70 26.54
CA PHE A 402 6.06 5.67 26.41
C PHE A 402 5.47 5.19 27.75
N GLY A 403 6.09 5.52 28.89
CA GLY A 403 5.78 4.94 30.19
C GLY A 403 4.60 5.59 30.89
N MET A 404 3.67 4.79 31.44
CA MET A 404 2.62 5.30 32.35
C MET A 404 3.18 6.08 33.54
N TYR A 405 4.40 5.75 33.98
CA TYR A 405 5.20 6.57 34.87
C TYR A 405 6.30 7.29 34.09
N TYR A 406 6.28 8.61 34.16
CA TYR A 406 7.33 9.49 33.68
C TYR A 406 8.64 9.21 34.42
N TRP A 407 9.73 9.06 33.67
CA TRP A 407 11.09 8.99 34.18
C TRP A 407 12.09 9.62 33.20
N ASP A 408 13.19 10.15 33.74
CA ASP A 408 14.21 10.89 33.00
C ASP A 408 15.62 10.55 33.51
N PRO A 409 16.62 10.37 32.62
CA PRO A 409 17.98 10.05 33.02
C PRO A 409 18.70 11.28 33.62
N VAL A 410 18.74 11.39 34.96
CA VAL A 410 19.45 12.47 35.64
C VAL A 410 20.87 12.08 36.08
N PRO A 411 21.86 13.01 36.08
CA PRO A 411 23.24 12.71 36.48
C PRO A 411 23.42 12.21 37.92
N GLU A 412 22.47 12.54 38.80
CA GLU A 412 22.51 12.20 40.23
C GLU A 412 21.77 10.88 40.56
N GLY A 413 21.29 10.15 39.54
CA GLY A 413 20.71 8.81 39.72
C GLY A 413 19.31 8.76 40.34
N ASN A 414 18.50 9.83 40.22
CA ASN A 414 17.12 9.80 40.70
C ASN A 414 16.28 8.75 39.94
N GLN A 415 15.58 7.91 40.70
CA GLN A 415 14.68 6.86 40.22
C GLN A 415 13.20 7.15 40.53
N ASP A 416 12.87 8.39 40.91
CA ASP A 416 11.50 8.89 41.07
C ASP A 416 10.67 8.70 39.79
N ARG A 417 9.54 8.01 39.96
CA ARG A 417 8.59 7.65 38.89
C ARG A 417 7.29 8.43 39.08
N LYS A 418 7.03 9.44 38.24
CA LYS A 418 5.84 10.31 38.36
C LYS A 418 4.70 9.78 37.50
N LEU A 419 3.52 9.54 38.08
CA LEU A 419 2.39 8.96 37.36
C LEU A 419 1.77 9.98 36.38
N HIS A 420 1.66 9.62 35.09
CA HIS A 420 0.93 10.42 34.09
C HIS A 420 -0.58 10.39 34.35
N ALA A 421 -1.29 11.47 33.98
CA ALA A 421 -2.73 11.60 34.24
C ALA A 421 -3.55 10.57 33.44
N SER A 422 -3.10 10.25 32.23
CA SER A 422 -3.70 9.22 31.36
C SER A 422 -3.69 7.80 31.96
N ALA A 423 -2.82 7.51 32.94
CA ALA A 423 -2.79 6.20 33.59
C ALA A 423 -4.08 5.87 34.35
N ALA A 424 -4.81 6.88 34.83
CA ALA A 424 -6.15 6.70 35.40
C ALA A 424 -7.16 6.22 34.33
N LEU A 425 -7.03 6.68 33.08
CA LEU A 425 -7.84 6.22 31.96
C LEU A 425 -7.49 4.78 31.58
N LEU A 426 -6.20 4.41 31.54
CA LEU A 426 -5.76 3.04 31.29
C LEU A 426 -6.30 2.07 32.34
N LYS A 427 -6.18 2.41 33.64
CA LYS A 427 -6.71 1.62 34.76
C LYS A 427 -8.22 1.39 34.66
N ASN A 428 -8.98 2.42 34.28
CA ASN A 428 -10.42 2.31 34.06
C ASN A 428 -10.77 1.41 32.86
N TRP A 429 -9.94 1.44 31.80
CA TRP A 429 -10.06 0.53 30.67
C TRP A 429 -9.71 -0.91 31.02
N TYR A 430 -8.65 -1.15 31.80
CA TYR A 430 -8.26 -2.49 32.25
C TYR A 430 -9.37 -3.17 33.05
N LYS A 431 -9.94 -2.46 34.02
CA LYS A 431 -11.12 -2.93 34.75
C LYS A 431 -12.27 -3.30 33.79
N ARG A 432 -12.62 -2.40 32.85
CA ARG A 432 -13.70 -2.65 31.88
C ARG A 432 -13.45 -3.90 31.03
N LEU A 433 -12.24 -4.05 30.50
CA LEU A 433 -11.88 -5.14 29.59
C LEU A 433 -12.00 -6.50 30.30
N VAL A 434 -11.47 -6.60 31.53
CA VAL A 434 -11.61 -7.79 32.39
C VAL A 434 -13.08 -8.09 32.71
N GLU A 435 -13.90 -7.08 33.02
CA GLU A 435 -15.32 -7.26 33.35
C GLU A 435 -16.19 -7.66 32.15
N ARG A 436 -15.91 -7.16 30.93
CA ARG A 436 -16.79 -7.32 29.77
C ARG A 436 -16.42 -8.45 28.83
N ILE A 437 -15.14 -8.68 28.57
CA ILE A 437 -14.68 -9.63 27.54
C ILE A 437 -15.13 -11.07 27.78
N PRO A 438 -15.18 -11.60 29.02
CA PRO A 438 -15.76 -12.92 29.28
C PRO A 438 -17.23 -13.06 28.84
N GLY A 439 -18.01 -11.97 28.90
CA GLY A 439 -19.37 -11.93 28.37
C GLY A 439 -19.41 -11.91 26.83
N HIS A 440 -18.52 -11.13 26.20
CA HIS A 440 -18.42 -11.06 24.74
C HIS A 440 -17.96 -12.39 24.11
N ARG A 441 -17.00 -13.11 24.70
CA ARG A 441 -16.57 -14.43 24.21
C ARG A 441 -17.71 -15.45 24.24
N ARG A 442 -18.41 -15.61 25.37
CA ARG A 442 -19.55 -16.55 25.49
C ARG A 442 -20.64 -16.29 24.44
N MET A 443 -20.90 -15.01 24.13
CA MET A 443 -21.82 -14.65 23.04
C MET A 443 -21.27 -15.01 21.66
N ALA A 444 -19.99 -14.74 21.39
CA ALA A 444 -19.34 -15.10 20.12
C ALA A 444 -19.30 -16.62 19.90
N GLU A 445 -18.91 -17.40 20.92
CA GLU A 445 -18.94 -18.86 20.93
C GLU A 445 -20.35 -19.40 20.64
N THR A 446 -21.37 -18.86 21.31
CA THR A 446 -22.77 -19.22 21.07
C THR A 446 -23.17 -18.92 19.62
N PHE A 447 -22.74 -17.79 19.05
CA PHE A 447 -23.03 -17.40 17.67
C PHE A 447 -22.31 -18.27 16.63
N ILE A 448 -21.07 -18.66 16.91
CA ILE A 448 -20.28 -19.61 16.10
C ILE A 448 -20.93 -21.00 16.16
N PHE A 449 -21.34 -21.47 17.33
CA PHE A 449 -22.04 -22.73 17.53
C PHE A 449 -23.39 -22.76 16.80
N MET A 450 -24.18 -21.67 16.88
CA MET A 450 -25.42 -21.51 16.13
C MET A 450 -25.19 -21.48 14.60
N LYS A 451 -24.14 -20.80 14.11
CA LYS A 451 -23.77 -20.84 12.69
C LYS A 451 -23.31 -22.24 12.26
N GLY A 452 -22.58 -22.96 13.11
CA GLY A 452 -22.22 -24.37 12.89
C GLY A 452 -23.44 -25.29 12.82
N ILE A 453 -24.41 -25.13 13.72
CA ILE A 453 -25.69 -25.86 13.69
C ILE A 453 -26.48 -25.53 12.42
N ASN A 454 -26.56 -24.27 12.01
CA ASN A 454 -27.23 -23.89 10.75
C ASN A 454 -26.51 -24.44 9.51
N LEU A 455 -25.18 -24.53 9.52
CA LEU A 455 -24.42 -25.19 8.45
C LEU A 455 -24.68 -26.70 8.41
N ILE A 456 -24.73 -27.37 9.56
CA ILE A 456 -25.05 -28.80 9.67
C ILE A 456 -26.50 -29.09 9.27
N LEU A 457 -27.46 -28.24 9.66
CA LEU A 457 -28.86 -28.34 9.22
C LEU A 457 -29.00 -28.06 7.72
N GLY A 458 -28.28 -27.09 7.17
CA GLY A 458 -28.24 -26.83 5.73
C GLY A 458 -27.70 -28.01 4.93
N VAL A 459 -26.61 -28.63 5.40
CA VAL A 459 -26.05 -29.85 4.80
C VAL A 459 -27.01 -31.05 4.96
N ALA A 460 -27.66 -31.21 6.10
CA ALA A 460 -28.66 -32.27 6.31
C ALA A 460 -29.89 -32.10 5.41
N LEU A 461 -30.34 -30.87 5.15
CA LEU A 461 -31.42 -30.57 4.20
C LEU A 461 -31.00 -30.80 2.75
N LEU A 462 -29.75 -30.48 2.36
CA LEU A 462 -29.22 -30.84 1.04
C LEU A 462 -29.11 -32.36 0.85
N LEU A 463 -28.83 -33.13 1.90
CA LEU A 463 -28.67 -34.59 1.83
C LEU A 463 -30.00 -35.38 1.73
N LEU A 464 -31.15 -34.70 1.86
CA LEU A 464 -32.48 -35.30 1.70
C LEU A 464 -33.23 -34.80 0.45
N GLY A 465 -32.61 -33.92 -0.35
CA GLY A 465 -33.17 -33.39 -1.60
C GLY A 465 -32.42 -33.86 -2.86
N THR A 466 -33.13 -34.51 -3.79
CA THR A 466 -32.67 -34.83 -5.16
C THR A 466 -31.41 -35.69 -5.30
N ALA A 467 -31.51 -36.97 -4.92
CA ALA A 467 -30.57 -38.02 -5.34
C ALA A 467 -30.75 -38.40 -6.84
N THR A 468 -30.49 -37.46 -7.74
CA THR A 468 -30.39 -37.70 -9.20
C THR A 468 -29.10 -37.10 -9.74
N ALA A 469 -27.99 -37.84 -9.55
CA ALA A 469 -26.69 -37.45 -10.09
C ALA A 469 -26.72 -37.51 -11.63
N VAL A 470 -26.75 -36.34 -12.28
CA VAL A 470 -26.60 -36.23 -13.74
C VAL A 470 -25.16 -36.57 -14.09
N GLN A 471 -24.93 -37.76 -14.64
CA GLN A 471 -23.64 -38.14 -15.20
C GLN A 471 -23.37 -37.30 -16.44
N GLY A 472 -22.38 -36.40 -16.35
CA GLY A 472 -21.79 -35.76 -17.53
C GLY A 472 -21.11 -36.80 -18.42
N ALA A 473 -21.16 -36.61 -19.73
CA ALA A 473 -20.50 -37.51 -20.67
C ALA A 473 -18.97 -37.47 -20.49
N GLN A 474 -18.33 -38.63 -20.54
CA GLN A 474 -16.87 -38.76 -20.60
C GLN A 474 -16.44 -39.00 -22.05
N TRP A 475 -15.51 -38.18 -22.53
CA TRP A 475 -15.09 -38.17 -23.92
C TRP A 475 -13.82 -38.99 -24.14
N GLY A 476 -13.92 -40.03 -24.97
CA GLY A 476 -12.83 -40.90 -25.40
C GLY A 476 -12.71 -40.96 -26.93
N PRO A 477 -11.67 -41.61 -27.48
CA PRO A 477 -11.36 -41.51 -28.92
C PRO A 477 -12.45 -42.07 -29.83
N GLU A 478 -13.20 -43.05 -29.34
CA GLU A 478 -14.26 -43.74 -30.10
C GLU A 478 -15.53 -42.89 -30.16
N ASN A 479 -16.02 -42.38 -29.01
CA ASN A 479 -17.27 -41.62 -28.92
C ASN A 479 -17.15 -40.13 -29.28
N TYR A 480 -15.94 -39.54 -29.34
CA TYR A 480 -15.78 -38.12 -29.67
C TYR A 480 -16.07 -37.84 -31.17
N PRO A 481 -16.91 -36.82 -31.49
CA PRO A 481 -17.35 -36.56 -32.87
C PRO A 481 -16.24 -36.01 -33.81
N ASP A 482 -16.50 -36.07 -35.12
CA ASP A 482 -15.62 -35.55 -36.20
C ASP A 482 -16.17 -34.20 -36.72
N PRO A 483 -15.42 -33.08 -36.63
CA PRO A 483 -15.92 -31.75 -37.01
C PRO A 483 -16.09 -31.55 -38.53
N LYS A 484 -15.65 -32.51 -39.36
CA LYS A 484 -15.91 -32.54 -40.81
C LYS A 484 -17.20 -33.30 -41.14
N ARG A 485 -17.74 -34.11 -40.21
CA ARG A 485 -18.94 -34.96 -40.40
C ARG A 485 -20.08 -34.56 -39.46
N ASP A 486 -19.80 -34.58 -38.17
CA ASP A 486 -20.75 -34.44 -37.05
C ASP A 486 -20.92 -32.97 -36.63
N THR A 487 -21.04 -32.09 -37.63
CA THR A 487 -20.99 -30.62 -37.49
C THR A 487 -22.03 -30.00 -36.55
N GLN A 488 -23.11 -30.72 -36.21
CA GLN A 488 -24.05 -30.32 -35.16
C GLN A 488 -23.56 -30.71 -33.76
N LEU A 489 -23.07 -31.95 -33.58
CA LEU A 489 -22.54 -32.43 -32.29
C LEU A 489 -21.28 -31.67 -31.87
N CYS A 490 -20.43 -31.27 -32.81
CA CYS A 490 -19.25 -30.44 -32.54
C CYS A 490 -19.56 -28.95 -32.25
N GLY A 491 -20.83 -28.55 -32.09
CA GLY A 491 -21.23 -27.17 -31.80
C GLY A 491 -21.19 -26.19 -33.00
N ARG A 492 -20.85 -26.66 -34.20
CA ARG A 492 -20.58 -25.84 -35.40
C ARG A 492 -21.80 -25.57 -36.28
N LYS A 493 -23.01 -25.91 -35.81
CA LYS A 493 -24.32 -25.57 -36.42
C LYS A 493 -24.45 -25.94 -37.91
N GLY A 494 -24.00 -27.14 -38.29
CA GLY A 494 -24.11 -27.63 -39.67
C GLY A 494 -22.97 -27.22 -40.60
N LYS A 495 -21.99 -26.45 -40.12
CA LYS A 495 -20.84 -25.98 -40.90
C LYS A 495 -19.60 -26.84 -40.64
N GLN A 496 -18.96 -27.32 -41.70
CA GLN A 496 -17.67 -28.03 -41.60
C GLN A 496 -16.59 -27.11 -41.01
N SER A 497 -15.69 -27.72 -40.23
CA SER A 497 -14.78 -27.03 -39.32
C SER A 497 -13.59 -27.92 -38.97
N ASN A 498 -12.49 -27.34 -38.49
CA ASN A 498 -11.41 -28.07 -37.83
C ASN A 498 -11.50 -28.03 -36.29
N ILE A 499 -12.60 -27.51 -35.73
CA ILE A 499 -12.85 -27.35 -34.29
C ILE A 499 -14.04 -28.22 -33.89
N CYS A 500 -13.84 -29.09 -32.90
CA CYS A 500 -14.93 -29.82 -32.24
C CYS A 500 -14.99 -29.52 -30.75
N ASP A 501 -16.15 -29.05 -30.32
CA ASP A 501 -16.49 -28.69 -28.94
C ASP A 501 -17.93 -29.13 -28.63
N PRO A 502 -18.15 -30.40 -28.23
CA PRO A 502 -19.49 -30.91 -27.92
C PRO A 502 -20.03 -30.43 -26.57
N ASP A 503 -19.15 -29.97 -25.67
CA ASP A 503 -19.53 -29.53 -24.32
C ASP A 503 -19.87 -28.03 -24.24
N GLY A 504 -19.64 -27.25 -25.31
CA GLY A 504 -19.96 -25.83 -25.40
C GLY A 504 -19.03 -24.93 -24.59
N ILE A 505 -17.72 -25.22 -24.61
CA ILE A 505 -16.68 -24.48 -23.89
C ILE A 505 -16.36 -23.13 -24.56
N LEU A 506 -16.42 -23.06 -25.89
CA LEU A 506 -16.27 -21.84 -26.67
C LEU A 506 -17.62 -21.19 -26.94
N SER A 507 -17.63 -19.86 -26.96
CA SER A 507 -18.72 -19.14 -27.61
C SER A 507 -18.68 -19.41 -29.13
N TYR A 508 -19.85 -19.43 -29.78
CA TYR A 508 -19.93 -19.54 -31.24
C TYR A 508 -19.16 -18.42 -31.97
N LYS A 509 -18.97 -17.26 -31.31
CA LYS A 509 -18.12 -16.16 -31.81
C LYS A 509 -16.62 -16.46 -31.62
N GLY A 510 -16.23 -17.16 -30.56
CA GLY A 510 -14.87 -17.67 -30.31
C GLY A 510 -14.44 -18.68 -31.34
N ALA A 511 -15.20 -19.77 -31.47
CA ALA A 511 -14.94 -20.81 -32.45
C ALA A 511 -14.82 -20.24 -33.89
N ASN A 512 -15.60 -19.21 -34.24
CA ASN A 512 -15.50 -18.58 -35.56
C ASN A 512 -14.29 -17.66 -35.74
N ARG A 513 -13.70 -17.06 -34.69
CA ARG A 513 -12.40 -16.37 -34.77
C ARG A 513 -11.26 -17.37 -34.91
N ILE A 514 -11.30 -18.43 -34.09
CA ILE A 514 -10.29 -19.49 -34.09
C ILE A 514 -10.27 -20.21 -35.45
N GLU A 515 -11.43 -20.47 -36.08
CA GLU A 515 -11.50 -21.03 -37.43
C GLU A 515 -10.83 -20.12 -38.48
N GLY A 516 -10.98 -18.80 -38.34
CA GLY A 516 -10.31 -17.82 -39.19
C GLY A 516 -8.79 -17.95 -39.08
N ILE A 517 -8.26 -17.98 -37.86
CA ILE A 517 -6.82 -18.12 -37.60
C ILE A 517 -6.29 -19.47 -38.10
N ILE A 518 -7.03 -20.58 -37.91
CA ILE A 518 -6.68 -21.89 -38.47
C ILE A 518 -6.63 -21.83 -40.00
N LYS A 519 -7.57 -21.13 -40.64
CA LYS A 519 -7.54 -20.91 -42.09
C LYS A 519 -6.34 -20.05 -42.50
N ASP A 520 -6.03 -18.97 -41.79
CA ASP A 520 -4.90 -18.08 -42.12
C ASP A 520 -3.54 -18.82 -42.03
N ILE A 521 -3.41 -19.75 -41.07
CA ILE A 521 -2.24 -20.66 -40.93
C ILE A 521 -2.15 -21.63 -42.13
N TYR A 522 -3.27 -22.18 -42.59
CA TYR A 522 -3.30 -23.09 -43.74
C TYR A 522 -3.09 -22.35 -45.08
N ASP A 523 -3.65 -21.15 -45.22
CA ASP A 523 -3.48 -20.31 -46.40
C ASP A 523 -2.14 -19.57 -46.41
N GLY A 524 -1.37 -19.57 -45.32
CA GLY A 524 -0.06 -18.94 -45.22
C GLY A 524 -0.11 -17.42 -45.38
N VAL A 525 -1.09 -16.78 -44.73
CA VAL A 525 -1.24 -15.33 -44.67
C VAL A 525 -0.24 -14.76 -43.68
N ASP A 526 0.53 -13.73 -44.03
CA ASP A 526 1.54 -13.13 -43.11
C ASP A 526 0.91 -12.82 -41.74
N PRO A 527 1.47 -13.31 -40.61
CA PRO A 527 2.85 -13.79 -40.42
C PRO A 527 3.12 -15.26 -40.74
N TYR A 528 2.13 -16.03 -41.18
CA TYR A 528 2.22 -17.47 -41.39
C TYR A 528 2.90 -17.85 -42.72
N VAL A 529 3.38 -19.11 -42.82
CA VAL A 529 4.12 -19.60 -43.99
C VAL A 529 3.55 -20.91 -44.55
N ARG A 530 3.73 -21.11 -45.86
CA ARG A 530 3.57 -22.42 -46.52
C ARG A 530 4.94 -23.08 -46.68
N VAL A 531 5.02 -24.39 -46.48
CA VAL A 531 6.26 -25.19 -46.58
C VAL A 531 6.21 -26.17 -47.77
N PRO A 532 7.35 -26.52 -48.40
CA PRO A 532 7.38 -27.52 -49.45
C PRO A 532 6.88 -28.89 -48.97
N CYS A 533 5.93 -29.48 -49.71
CA CYS A 533 5.22 -30.72 -49.34
C CYS A 533 5.31 -31.76 -50.47
N ALA A 534 6.54 -32.17 -50.80
CA ALA A 534 6.86 -33.17 -51.82
C ALA A 534 6.08 -32.96 -53.14
N ASP A 535 5.42 -33.99 -53.64
CA ASP A 535 4.69 -34.00 -54.93
C ASP A 535 3.47 -33.08 -54.98
N GLN A 536 3.10 -32.44 -53.86
CA GLN A 536 1.96 -31.51 -53.75
C GLN A 536 2.37 -30.02 -53.75
N GLY A 537 3.65 -29.72 -53.99
CA GLY A 537 4.12 -28.33 -54.12
C GLY A 537 4.35 -27.66 -52.76
N VAL A 538 3.58 -26.64 -52.41
CA VAL A 538 3.79 -25.83 -51.19
C VAL A 538 2.48 -25.67 -50.41
N ALA A 539 2.43 -26.16 -49.17
CA ALA A 539 1.22 -26.23 -48.35
C ALA A 539 1.42 -25.55 -46.97
N GLY A 540 0.41 -24.85 -46.46
CA GLY A 540 0.38 -24.39 -45.07
C GLY A 540 0.09 -25.54 -44.11
N PHE A 541 0.36 -25.31 -42.82
CA PHE A 541 0.13 -26.31 -41.77
C PHE A 541 -1.38 -26.49 -41.51
N GLN A 542 -1.79 -27.70 -41.12
CA GLN A 542 -3.17 -27.98 -40.74
C GLN A 542 -3.29 -28.08 -39.22
N VAL A 543 -4.22 -27.31 -38.65
CA VAL A 543 -4.45 -27.27 -37.20
C VAL A 543 -5.88 -27.71 -36.88
N GLY A 544 -6.03 -28.71 -36.00
CA GLY A 544 -7.30 -29.17 -35.46
C GLY A 544 -7.42 -28.92 -33.96
N VAL A 545 -8.65 -28.74 -33.47
CA VAL A 545 -8.93 -28.34 -32.08
C VAL A 545 -10.01 -29.22 -31.46
N ALA A 546 -9.70 -29.90 -30.36
CA ALA A 546 -10.62 -30.73 -29.59
C ALA A 546 -10.77 -30.21 -28.15
N LEU A 547 -11.99 -29.84 -27.75
CA LEU A 547 -12.29 -29.24 -26.44
C LEU A 547 -13.36 -30.06 -25.71
N MET A 548 -13.04 -30.51 -24.50
CA MET A 548 -13.92 -31.32 -23.67
C MET A 548 -13.86 -30.89 -22.20
N LYS A 549 -14.91 -31.15 -21.45
CA LYS A 549 -14.96 -30.93 -20.00
C LYS A 549 -14.27 -32.08 -19.28
N ASN A 550 -14.75 -33.31 -19.52
CA ASN A 550 -14.28 -34.53 -18.88
C ASN A 550 -13.87 -35.58 -19.91
N MET A 551 -12.70 -36.19 -19.74
CA MET A 551 -12.14 -37.19 -20.67
C MET A 551 -12.21 -38.63 -20.10
N GLU A 552 -12.16 -39.62 -20.98
CA GLU A 552 -12.16 -41.04 -20.62
C GLU A 552 -10.80 -41.46 -20.04
N VAL A 553 -10.62 -41.39 -18.71
CA VAL A 553 -9.41 -41.86 -18.01
C VAL A 553 -9.54 -43.32 -17.60
N LYS A 554 -8.62 -44.20 -18.04
CA LYS A 554 -8.69 -45.63 -17.73
C LYS A 554 -8.22 -45.92 -16.30
N LYS A 555 -8.73 -47.00 -15.71
CA LYS A 555 -8.48 -47.36 -14.31
C LYS A 555 -6.98 -47.61 -14.07
N ARG A 556 -6.32 -46.70 -13.32
CA ARG A 556 -4.87 -46.58 -13.03
C ARG A 556 -4.02 -45.82 -14.08
N GLU A 557 -4.62 -45.23 -15.11
CA GLU A 557 -3.95 -44.29 -16.04
C GLU A 557 -3.85 -42.89 -15.40
N LYS A 558 -2.78 -42.13 -15.64
CA LYS A 558 -2.71 -40.73 -15.20
C LYS A 558 -3.45 -39.80 -16.18
N PRO A 559 -4.04 -38.68 -15.73
CA PRO A 559 -4.72 -37.73 -16.62
C PRO A 559 -3.88 -37.27 -17.83
N ALA A 560 -2.58 -37.01 -17.64
CA ALA A 560 -1.68 -36.62 -18.74
C ALA A 560 -1.43 -37.77 -19.76
N GLU A 561 -1.45 -39.02 -19.31
CA GLU A 561 -1.30 -40.21 -20.16
C GLU A 561 -2.57 -40.43 -20.99
N ALA A 562 -3.75 -40.27 -20.37
CA ALA A 562 -5.04 -40.28 -21.05
C ALA A 562 -5.15 -39.16 -22.09
N ALA A 563 -4.77 -37.92 -21.75
CA ALA A 563 -4.78 -36.79 -22.68
C ALA A 563 -3.84 -37.02 -23.88
N HIS A 564 -2.65 -37.59 -23.66
CA HIS A 564 -1.73 -38.00 -24.74
C HIS A 564 -2.34 -39.06 -25.66
N ARG A 565 -2.95 -40.11 -25.08
CA ARG A 565 -3.64 -41.18 -25.81
C ARG A 565 -4.79 -40.63 -26.66
N ILE A 566 -5.63 -39.79 -26.08
CA ILE A 566 -6.81 -39.22 -26.75
C ILE A 566 -6.38 -38.27 -27.87
N ALA A 567 -5.44 -37.36 -27.62
CA ALA A 567 -4.95 -36.43 -28.63
C ALA A 567 -4.35 -37.15 -29.85
N LYS A 568 -3.48 -38.16 -29.65
CA LYS A 568 -2.92 -38.95 -30.76
C LYS A 568 -4.00 -39.71 -31.55
N ALA A 569 -4.95 -40.32 -30.86
CA ALA A 569 -6.02 -41.08 -31.51
C ALA A 569 -6.96 -40.17 -32.33
N LEU A 570 -7.30 -38.99 -31.81
CA LEU A 570 -8.09 -37.99 -32.56
C LEU A 570 -7.34 -37.39 -33.74
N HIS A 571 -6.03 -37.14 -33.61
CA HIS A 571 -5.18 -36.62 -34.68
C HIS A 571 -5.21 -37.56 -35.89
N ALA A 572 -5.09 -38.87 -35.65
CA ALA A 572 -5.24 -39.91 -36.66
C ALA A 572 -6.69 -40.04 -37.18
N LYS A 573 -7.70 -40.07 -36.29
CA LYS A 573 -9.12 -40.23 -36.63
C LYS A 573 -9.63 -39.14 -37.57
N TRP A 574 -9.25 -37.89 -37.33
CA TRP A 574 -9.70 -36.73 -38.11
C TRP A 574 -8.88 -36.46 -39.38
N GLY A 575 -7.73 -37.12 -39.55
CA GLY A 575 -6.80 -36.86 -40.65
C GLY A 575 -6.41 -35.38 -40.74
N VAL A 576 -5.77 -34.86 -39.68
CA VAL A 576 -5.19 -33.51 -39.68
C VAL A 576 -3.75 -33.61 -40.19
N GLY A 577 -3.44 -32.89 -41.27
CA GLY A 577 -2.14 -32.95 -41.94
C GLY A 577 -2.14 -33.79 -43.22
N LEU A 578 -1.22 -33.47 -44.13
CA LEU A 578 -1.00 -34.17 -45.39
C LEU A 578 0.04 -35.27 -45.20
N ALA A 579 -0.29 -36.52 -45.51
CA ALA A 579 0.59 -37.68 -45.31
C ALA A 579 1.95 -37.59 -46.05
N ALA A 580 2.05 -36.75 -47.09
CA ALA A 580 3.28 -36.53 -47.85
C ALA A 580 4.33 -35.64 -47.12
N CYS A 581 3.92 -34.84 -46.14
CA CYS A 581 4.82 -33.95 -45.39
C CYS A 581 4.55 -33.83 -43.88
N ASP A 582 3.53 -34.53 -43.37
CA ASP A 582 3.20 -34.69 -41.95
C ASP A 582 3.13 -33.35 -41.18
N ASN A 583 2.42 -32.40 -41.80
CA ASN A 583 2.26 -31.00 -41.37
C ASN A 583 1.02 -30.76 -40.49
N GLY A 584 0.53 -31.80 -39.81
CA GLY A 584 -0.63 -31.76 -38.93
C GLY A 584 -0.30 -31.37 -37.48
N VAL A 585 -1.19 -30.64 -36.84
CA VAL A 585 -1.17 -30.36 -35.39
C VAL A 585 -2.58 -30.49 -34.82
N LEU A 586 -2.78 -31.32 -33.80
CA LEU A 586 -3.99 -31.35 -32.99
C LEU A 586 -3.73 -30.73 -31.61
N PHE A 587 -4.50 -29.68 -31.29
CA PHE A 587 -4.60 -29.12 -29.95
C PHE A 587 -5.76 -29.75 -29.18
N LEU A 588 -5.53 -30.23 -27.96
CA LEU A 588 -6.53 -30.78 -27.04
C LEU A 588 -6.52 -30.03 -25.71
N LEU A 589 -7.72 -29.68 -25.21
CA LEU A 589 -7.96 -29.13 -23.87
C LEU A 589 -9.08 -29.93 -23.19
N ALA A 590 -8.78 -30.52 -22.03
CA ALA A 590 -9.74 -31.12 -21.11
C ALA A 590 -9.85 -30.23 -19.86
N VAL A 591 -10.99 -29.57 -19.69
CA VAL A 591 -11.13 -28.44 -18.76
C VAL A 591 -11.17 -28.89 -17.29
N ASP A 592 -12.01 -29.84 -16.93
CA ASP A 592 -12.21 -30.26 -15.55
C ASP A 592 -11.07 -31.18 -15.09
N ASP A 593 -10.55 -32.02 -15.99
CA ASP A 593 -9.31 -32.80 -15.83
C ASP A 593 -8.03 -31.94 -15.80
N ARG A 594 -8.12 -30.66 -16.14
CA ARG A 594 -7.03 -29.67 -16.18
C ARG A 594 -5.85 -30.06 -17.09
N GLN A 595 -6.12 -30.78 -18.19
CA GLN A 595 -5.09 -31.19 -19.15
C GLN A 595 -5.09 -30.34 -20.42
N VAL A 596 -3.90 -30.04 -20.93
CA VAL A 596 -3.67 -29.55 -22.29
C VAL A 596 -2.65 -30.48 -22.94
N TYR A 597 -2.92 -30.91 -24.17
CA TYR A 597 -1.97 -31.69 -24.95
C TYR A 597 -1.92 -31.20 -26.40
N ILE A 598 -0.73 -31.19 -27.00
CA ILE A 598 -0.53 -30.82 -28.41
C ILE A 598 0.15 -32.01 -29.10
N SER A 599 -0.53 -32.60 -30.08
CA SER A 599 0.00 -33.67 -30.91
C SER A 599 0.45 -33.09 -32.25
N THR A 600 1.71 -33.28 -32.62
CA THR A 600 2.30 -32.81 -33.88
C THR A 600 2.68 -33.99 -34.78
N GLY A 601 2.54 -33.83 -36.09
CA GLY A 601 3.19 -34.66 -37.08
C GLY A 601 4.70 -34.41 -37.15
N VAL A 602 5.47 -35.33 -37.74
CA VAL A 602 6.94 -35.30 -37.86
C VAL A 602 7.42 -34.11 -38.70
N GLY A 603 6.61 -33.59 -39.61
CA GLY A 603 6.87 -32.34 -40.33
C GLY A 603 6.68 -31.12 -39.44
N ALA A 604 5.55 -31.06 -38.73
CA ALA A 604 5.26 -29.97 -37.79
C ALA A 604 6.25 -29.91 -36.60
N GLN A 605 6.71 -31.06 -36.09
CA GLN A 605 7.67 -31.13 -34.98
C GLN A 605 9.06 -30.56 -35.35
N LYS A 606 9.41 -30.50 -36.64
CA LYS A 606 10.65 -29.83 -37.09
C LYS A 606 10.60 -28.31 -36.96
N ALA A 607 9.40 -27.72 -36.89
CA ALA A 607 9.18 -26.30 -36.64
C ALA A 607 8.85 -26.02 -35.16
N LEU A 608 8.07 -26.90 -34.51
CA LEU A 608 7.70 -26.81 -33.10
C LEU A 608 8.57 -27.72 -32.21
N SER A 609 9.61 -27.15 -31.61
CA SER A 609 10.37 -27.83 -30.55
C SER A 609 9.53 -28.06 -29.29
N ASP A 610 9.89 -29.06 -28.47
CA ASP A 610 9.21 -29.36 -27.21
C ASP A 610 9.22 -28.15 -26.24
N ASN A 611 10.29 -27.34 -26.27
CA ASN A 611 10.37 -26.07 -25.52
C ASN A 611 9.35 -25.05 -26.04
N SER A 612 9.15 -24.97 -27.36
CA SER A 612 8.14 -24.10 -27.98
C SER A 612 6.73 -24.49 -27.54
N LEU A 613 6.43 -25.80 -27.50
CA LEU A 613 5.16 -26.34 -26.99
C LEU A 613 4.95 -26.01 -25.50
N GLY A 614 6.02 -26.08 -24.70
CA GLY A 614 6.03 -25.64 -23.30
C GLY A 614 5.69 -24.15 -23.14
N ASP A 615 6.31 -23.27 -23.93
CA ASP A 615 6.05 -21.82 -23.92
C ASP A 615 4.61 -21.47 -24.37
N ILE A 616 4.04 -22.21 -25.35
CA ILE A 616 2.64 -22.08 -25.78
C ILE A 616 1.67 -22.45 -24.64
N ILE A 617 1.88 -23.61 -24.00
CA ILE A 617 1.05 -24.04 -22.87
C ILE A 617 1.23 -23.07 -21.68
N SER A 618 2.41 -22.45 -21.54
CA SER A 618 2.66 -21.43 -20.53
C SER A 618 1.86 -20.13 -20.79
N SER A 619 1.84 -19.64 -22.03
CA SER A 619 1.19 -18.36 -22.38
C SER A 619 -0.34 -18.39 -22.23
N MET A 620 -0.98 -19.55 -22.40
CA MET A 620 -2.43 -19.70 -22.23
C MET A 620 -2.89 -19.89 -20.78
N ARG A 621 -1.99 -20.29 -19.84
CA ARG A 621 -2.35 -20.57 -18.42
C ARG A 621 -3.10 -19.44 -17.71
N PRO A 622 -2.72 -18.14 -17.85
CA PRO A 622 -3.46 -17.05 -17.21
C PRO A 622 -4.90 -16.94 -17.71
N LYS A 623 -5.12 -17.14 -19.02
CA LYS A 623 -6.46 -17.07 -19.63
C LYS A 623 -7.34 -18.26 -19.24
N LEU A 624 -6.77 -19.46 -19.12
CA LEU A 624 -7.48 -20.63 -18.55
C LEU A 624 -7.89 -20.40 -17.09
N ARG A 625 -7.01 -19.82 -16.26
CA ARG A 625 -7.32 -19.48 -14.85
C ARG A 625 -8.43 -18.43 -14.71
N ALA A 626 -8.54 -17.52 -15.67
CA ALA A 626 -9.61 -16.53 -15.74
C ALA A 626 -10.94 -17.08 -16.31
N HIS A 627 -11.02 -18.38 -16.61
CA HIS A 627 -12.13 -19.02 -17.33
C HIS A 627 -12.42 -18.42 -18.72
N SER A 628 -11.48 -17.65 -19.29
CA SER A 628 -11.58 -17.04 -20.63
C SER A 628 -11.21 -18.05 -21.72
N TYR A 629 -11.94 -19.17 -21.83
CA TYR A 629 -11.63 -20.27 -22.76
C TYR A 629 -11.53 -19.81 -24.22
N ASP A 630 -12.44 -18.93 -24.64
CA ASP A 630 -12.43 -18.21 -25.93
C ASP A 630 -11.02 -17.64 -26.22
N GLU A 631 -10.52 -16.79 -25.33
CA GLU A 631 -9.25 -16.07 -25.52
C GLU A 631 -8.02 -16.96 -25.26
N ALA A 632 -8.17 -18.04 -24.49
CA ALA A 632 -7.12 -19.00 -24.16
C ALA A 632 -6.79 -19.91 -25.35
N VAL A 633 -7.82 -20.48 -26.01
CA VAL A 633 -7.63 -21.28 -27.22
C VAL A 633 -7.21 -20.39 -28.39
N GLU A 634 -7.80 -19.19 -28.53
CA GLU A 634 -7.37 -18.20 -29.52
C GLU A 634 -5.89 -17.83 -29.38
N GLN A 635 -5.37 -17.65 -28.14
CA GLN A 635 -3.94 -17.44 -27.92
C GLN A 635 -3.08 -18.65 -28.30
N ALA A 636 -3.50 -19.86 -27.88
CA ALA A 636 -2.72 -21.07 -28.11
C ALA A 636 -2.57 -21.35 -29.61
N ILE A 637 -3.59 -21.10 -30.41
CA ILE A 637 -3.57 -21.28 -31.86
C ILE A 637 -2.75 -20.20 -32.57
N ILE A 638 -2.76 -18.95 -32.10
CA ILE A 638 -1.87 -17.89 -32.61
C ILE A 638 -0.39 -18.21 -32.29
N ASP A 639 -0.09 -18.53 -31.04
CA ASP A 639 1.29 -18.86 -30.61
C ASP A 639 1.79 -20.14 -31.34
N LEU A 640 0.92 -21.11 -31.63
CA LEU A 640 1.20 -22.27 -32.48
C LEU A 640 1.54 -21.86 -33.92
N GLY A 641 0.70 -21.06 -34.57
CA GLY A 641 0.91 -20.60 -35.95
C GLY A 641 2.21 -19.80 -36.10
N LEU A 642 2.54 -18.94 -35.14
CA LEU A 642 3.80 -18.21 -35.10
C LEU A 642 5.00 -19.16 -34.94
N GLY A 643 4.92 -20.14 -34.04
CA GLY A 643 5.96 -21.14 -33.84
C GLY A 643 6.21 -22.01 -35.08
N LEU A 644 5.14 -22.48 -35.74
CA LEU A 644 5.20 -23.22 -37.01
C LEU A 644 5.86 -22.40 -38.14
N SER A 645 5.82 -21.07 -38.03
CA SER A 645 6.32 -20.14 -39.05
C SER A 645 7.79 -19.76 -38.87
N GLY A 646 8.49 -20.37 -37.92
CA GLY A 646 9.93 -20.16 -37.68
C GLY A 646 10.31 -18.77 -37.19
N ARG A 647 9.34 -17.86 -36.97
CA ARG A 647 9.59 -16.53 -36.40
C ARG A 647 9.83 -16.70 -34.89
N PRO A 648 11.04 -16.44 -34.37
CA PRO A 648 11.28 -16.58 -32.94
C PRO A 648 10.43 -15.58 -32.16
N ARG A 649 9.78 -16.05 -31.09
CA ARG A 649 9.21 -15.16 -30.06
C ARG A 649 10.37 -14.31 -29.52
N SER A 650 10.28 -12.99 -29.57
CA SER A 650 11.42 -12.08 -29.36
C SER A 650 11.99 -12.13 -27.95
N LYS A 651 12.94 -13.06 -27.75
CA LYS A 651 14.06 -12.92 -26.81
C LYS A 651 15.11 -12.01 -27.47
N ASP A 652 15.98 -11.45 -26.63
CA ASP A 652 17.12 -10.58 -26.98
C ASP A 652 16.73 -9.15 -27.45
N GLN A 653 17.43 -8.06 -27.08
CA GLN A 653 18.43 -7.75 -26.03
C GLN A 653 18.14 -6.26 -25.64
N TRP A 654 18.19 -5.75 -24.40
CA TRP A 654 19.03 -5.98 -23.21
C TRP A 654 20.50 -5.50 -23.25
N GLU A 655 20.88 -4.64 -24.21
CA GLU A 655 22.15 -3.89 -24.15
C GLU A 655 22.02 -2.35 -24.10
N TRP A 656 20.98 -1.74 -24.70
CA TRP A 656 20.78 -0.27 -24.66
C TRP A 656 20.31 0.28 -23.31
N PHE A 657 20.07 -0.58 -22.31
CA PHE A 657 19.33 -0.21 -21.11
C PHE A 657 19.99 0.91 -20.28
N PRO A 658 21.33 1.02 -20.08
CA PRO A 658 21.89 2.11 -19.30
C PRO A 658 21.61 3.49 -19.89
N VAL A 659 21.85 3.66 -21.21
CA VAL A 659 21.64 4.93 -21.91
C VAL A 659 20.15 5.26 -21.99
N LEU A 660 19.30 4.26 -22.27
CA LEU A 660 17.85 4.49 -22.32
C LEU A 660 17.24 4.73 -20.93
N PHE A 661 17.74 4.08 -19.87
CA PHE A 661 17.27 4.25 -18.50
C PHE A 661 17.64 5.64 -17.96
N PHE A 662 18.90 6.07 -18.09
CA PHE A 662 19.27 7.43 -17.71
C PHE A 662 18.67 8.50 -18.64
N GLY A 663 18.50 8.20 -19.94
CA GLY A 663 17.80 9.07 -20.88
C GLY A 663 16.31 9.23 -20.56
N ILE A 664 15.62 8.15 -20.18
CA ILE A 664 14.21 8.15 -19.79
C ILE A 664 14.03 8.79 -18.41
N ILE A 665 14.90 8.52 -17.43
CA ILE A 665 14.90 9.21 -16.14
C ILE A 665 15.17 10.71 -16.34
N GLY A 666 16.14 11.09 -17.18
CA GLY A 666 16.41 12.48 -17.55
C GLY A 666 15.21 13.14 -18.24
N PHE A 667 14.60 12.46 -19.22
CA PHE A 667 13.40 12.94 -19.91
C PHE A 667 12.20 13.09 -18.96
N PHE A 668 11.96 12.14 -18.05
CA PHE A 668 10.90 12.27 -17.05
C PHE A 668 11.21 13.29 -15.97
N MET A 669 12.48 13.50 -15.59
CA MET A 669 12.89 14.59 -14.69
C MET A 669 12.66 15.96 -15.36
N ILE A 670 13.11 16.15 -16.60
CA ILE A 670 12.90 17.39 -17.37
C ILE A 670 11.41 17.61 -17.62
N ARG A 671 10.66 16.58 -18.03
CA ARG A 671 9.19 16.65 -18.23
C ARG A 671 8.43 16.88 -16.92
N SER A 672 8.91 16.35 -15.79
CA SER A 672 8.35 16.59 -14.46
C SER A 672 8.63 18.02 -13.98
N VAL A 673 9.84 18.55 -14.19
CA VAL A 673 10.17 19.96 -13.91
C VAL A 673 9.35 20.88 -14.82
N TRP A 674 9.25 20.60 -16.12
CA TRP A 674 8.48 21.40 -17.07
C TRP A 674 6.97 21.34 -16.80
N LYS A 675 6.43 20.16 -16.46
CA LYS A 675 5.05 20.02 -15.98
C LYS A 675 4.85 20.77 -14.66
N THR A 676 5.74 20.62 -13.68
CA THR A 676 5.69 21.38 -12.42
C THR A 676 5.73 22.88 -12.66
N PHE A 677 6.47 23.36 -13.67
CA PHE A 677 6.46 24.76 -14.09
C PHE A 677 5.12 25.19 -14.73
N LYS A 678 4.55 24.35 -15.59
CA LYS A 678 3.22 24.56 -16.20
C LYS A 678 2.12 24.57 -15.14
N ASP A 679 2.13 23.60 -14.23
CA ASP A 679 1.15 23.45 -13.15
C ASP A 679 1.31 24.59 -12.11
N ARG A 680 2.54 25.06 -11.82
CA ARG A 680 2.82 26.29 -11.04
C ARG A 680 2.48 27.60 -11.77
N ARG A 681 2.28 27.56 -13.08
CA ARG A 681 1.73 28.69 -13.85
C ARG A 681 0.20 28.66 -13.73
N GLN A 682 -0.43 27.55 -14.10
CA GLN A 682 -1.87 27.33 -13.97
C GLN A 682 -2.38 27.57 -12.54
N TYR A 683 -1.65 27.16 -11.50
CA TYR A 683 -2.01 27.47 -10.11
C TYR A 683 -1.98 28.97 -9.78
N ARG A 684 -1.03 29.73 -10.35
CA ARG A 684 -0.99 31.19 -10.23
C ARG A 684 -2.13 31.84 -11.02
N ASP A 685 -2.40 31.35 -12.23
CA ASP A 685 -3.47 31.85 -13.08
C ASP A 685 -4.84 31.62 -12.39
N CYS A 686 -5.09 30.42 -11.87
CA CYS A 686 -6.28 30.07 -11.08
C CYS A 686 -6.37 30.85 -9.76
N ARG A 687 -5.26 31.05 -9.03
CA ARG A 687 -5.25 31.88 -7.80
C ARG A 687 -5.63 33.32 -8.14
N THR A 688 -5.07 33.88 -9.20
CA THR A 688 -5.35 35.26 -9.66
C THR A 688 -6.82 35.42 -10.07
N ALA A 689 -7.39 34.41 -10.75
CA ALA A 689 -8.82 34.37 -11.06
C ALA A 689 -9.69 34.29 -9.79
N LEU A 690 -9.30 33.49 -8.79
CA LEU A 690 -10.04 33.33 -7.54
C LEU A 690 -9.96 34.57 -6.63
N GLU A 691 -8.84 35.30 -6.67
CA GLU A 691 -8.69 36.60 -6.01
C GLU A 691 -9.55 37.68 -6.71
N LYS A 692 -9.64 37.69 -8.05
CA LYS A 692 -10.61 38.52 -8.80
C LYS A 692 -12.06 38.19 -8.43
N VAL A 693 -12.45 36.91 -8.40
CA VAL A 693 -13.82 36.49 -8.04
C VAL A 693 -14.19 36.94 -6.62
N LYS A 694 -13.25 36.88 -5.65
CA LYS A 694 -13.48 37.44 -4.31
C LYS A 694 -13.67 38.96 -4.33
N GLN A 695 -12.85 39.69 -5.09
CA GLN A 695 -13.01 41.14 -5.23
C GLN A 695 -14.37 41.52 -5.82
N GLU A 696 -14.85 40.82 -6.85
CA GLU A 696 -16.20 41.05 -7.39
C GLU A 696 -17.31 40.65 -6.40
N GLN A 697 -17.16 39.53 -5.67
CA GLN A 697 -18.10 39.17 -4.60
C GLN A 697 -18.18 40.23 -3.49
N ASP A 698 -17.05 40.83 -3.12
CA ASP A 698 -17.01 41.89 -2.09
C ASP A 698 -17.46 43.26 -2.62
N LYS A 699 -17.44 43.52 -3.92
CA LYS A 699 -18.15 44.67 -4.54
C LYS A 699 -19.67 44.46 -4.55
N LEU A 700 -20.12 43.25 -4.94
CA LEU A 700 -21.54 42.87 -4.92
C LEU A 700 -22.12 42.98 -3.50
N ARG A 701 -21.37 42.55 -2.47
CA ARG A 701 -21.73 42.73 -1.05
C ARG A 701 -21.85 44.21 -0.64
N ARG A 702 -21.03 45.09 -1.22
CA ARG A 702 -21.08 46.55 -0.99
C ARG A 702 -22.14 47.29 -1.82
N LYS A 703 -22.89 46.58 -2.67
CA LYS A 703 -23.88 47.15 -3.62
C LYS A 703 -23.30 48.19 -4.57
N GLU A 704 -22.01 48.09 -4.89
CA GLU A 704 -21.34 48.93 -5.88
C GLU A 704 -21.75 48.47 -7.30
N TRP A 705 -22.88 48.97 -7.80
CA TRP A 705 -23.46 48.61 -9.11
C TRP A 705 -22.65 49.17 -10.30
N SER A 706 -21.44 48.65 -10.52
CA SER A 706 -20.83 48.68 -11.85
C SER A 706 -21.57 47.69 -12.76
N LYS A 707 -21.91 48.10 -14.00
CA LYS A 707 -22.43 47.18 -15.03
C LYS A 707 -21.49 45.97 -15.11
N PRO A 708 -21.96 44.72 -14.94
CA PRO A 708 -21.08 43.55 -14.91
C PRO A 708 -20.34 43.45 -16.24
N ARG A 709 -19.01 43.46 -16.20
CA ARG A 709 -18.18 43.29 -17.40
C ARG A 709 -18.08 41.84 -17.86
N THR A 710 -18.43 40.88 -17.02
CA THR A 710 -18.34 39.44 -17.29
C THR A 710 -19.68 38.73 -17.12
N CYS A 711 -19.89 37.67 -17.91
CA CYS A 711 -21.03 36.78 -17.79
C CYS A 711 -20.94 35.93 -16.50
N PRO A 712 -21.94 35.96 -15.61
CA PRO A 712 -21.88 35.20 -14.34
C PRO A 712 -21.83 33.67 -14.49
N VAL A 713 -22.11 33.12 -15.68
CA VAL A 713 -22.18 31.67 -15.95
C VAL A 713 -20.90 31.12 -16.57
N CYS A 714 -20.29 31.81 -17.54
CA CYS A 714 -19.04 31.38 -18.21
C CYS A 714 -17.79 32.21 -17.82
N LEU A 715 -17.96 33.32 -17.08
CA LEU A 715 -16.92 34.24 -16.63
C LEU A 715 -16.15 35.00 -17.75
N GLU A 716 -16.60 34.89 -19.00
CA GLU A 716 -16.07 35.66 -20.14
C GLU A 716 -16.56 37.12 -20.13
N GLU A 717 -15.78 38.04 -20.70
CA GLU A 717 -16.15 39.46 -20.80
C GLU A 717 -17.20 39.73 -21.90
N PHE A 718 -18.15 40.61 -21.61
CA PHE A 718 -19.13 41.11 -22.57
C PHE A 718 -18.52 42.14 -23.52
N SER A 719 -19.00 42.13 -24.76
CA SER A 719 -18.61 43.13 -25.77
C SER A 719 -19.05 44.55 -25.38
N VAL A 720 -18.13 45.36 -24.88
CA VAL A 720 -18.34 46.80 -24.73
C VAL A 720 -18.27 47.43 -26.13
N ASN A 721 -19.40 47.93 -26.64
CA ASN A 721 -19.40 48.70 -27.87
C ASN A 721 -18.76 50.09 -27.60
N PRO A 722 -17.76 50.55 -28.38
CA PRO A 722 -17.08 51.82 -28.08
C PRO A 722 -17.96 53.08 -28.17
N GLU A 723 -19.10 52.99 -28.87
CA GLU A 723 -20.00 54.12 -29.14
C GLU A 723 -21.18 54.12 -28.15
N SER A 724 -21.06 54.86 -27.04
CA SER A 724 -22.17 55.40 -26.20
C SER A 724 -21.70 56.10 -24.90
N VAL A 725 -20.55 56.79 -24.91
CA VAL A 725 -20.08 57.61 -23.78
C VAL A 725 -19.54 58.96 -24.27
N GLU A 726 -20.42 59.78 -24.83
CA GLU A 726 -20.27 61.23 -24.70
C GLU A 726 -20.96 61.64 -23.38
N GLU A 727 -20.19 62.19 -22.44
CA GLU A 727 -20.47 63.45 -21.74
C GLU A 727 -19.50 63.66 -20.55
N THR A 728 -18.60 64.64 -20.68
CA THR A 728 -17.91 65.39 -19.59
C THR A 728 -16.93 64.64 -18.67
N ALA A 729 -15.79 65.21 -18.25
CA ALA A 729 -15.07 66.39 -18.74
C ALA A 729 -13.60 66.39 -18.28
N THR A 730 -12.72 67.02 -19.08
CA THR A 730 -11.39 67.57 -18.73
C THR A 730 -10.23 66.61 -18.39
N ALA A 731 -9.02 67.08 -18.71
CA ALA A 731 -7.71 66.38 -18.67
C ALA A 731 -6.71 67.25 -17.80
N PRO A 732 -5.36 67.28 -17.92
CA PRO A 732 -4.43 66.65 -18.89
C PRO A 732 -3.09 66.09 -18.28
N VAL A 733 -2.08 65.88 -19.14
CA VAL A 733 -0.64 65.61 -18.88
C VAL A 733 -0.36 64.16 -18.42
N ALA A 734 0.26 63.24 -19.19
CA ALA A 734 1.56 63.25 -19.90
C ALA A 734 2.77 63.05 -18.94
N ASP A 735 3.92 62.47 -19.33
CA ASP A 735 4.35 62.00 -20.66
C ASP A 735 5.43 60.89 -20.60
N ASP A 736 5.59 60.20 -21.74
CA ASP A 736 6.84 59.65 -22.32
C ASP A 736 7.73 58.54 -21.66
N LEU A 737 8.61 58.00 -22.51
CA LEU A 737 9.87 57.26 -22.33
C LEU A 737 9.89 55.78 -21.90
N ASN A 738 9.84 54.96 -22.95
CA ASN A 738 10.51 53.66 -23.03
C ASN A 738 11.99 53.68 -22.58
N GLY A 739 12.37 52.71 -21.74
CA GLY A 739 13.48 51.79 -22.00
C GLY A 739 14.94 52.25 -21.80
N ILE A 740 15.72 51.42 -21.08
CA ILE A 740 17.15 51.18 -21.27
C ILE A 740 17.46 49.75 -20.80
N SER A 741 18.46 49.09 -21.39
CA SER A 741 18.78 47.68 -21.13
C SER A 741 20.04 47.45 -20.28
N ALA A 742 20.02 46.33 -19.57
CA ALA A 742 21.17 45.51 -19.16
C ALA A 742 22.44 46.19 -18.56
N ALA A 743 22.52 46.10 -17.23
CA ALA A 743 23.72 45.67 -16.49
C ALA A 743 25.04 46.46 -16.61
N LYS A 744 25.26 47.39 -15.66
CA LYS A 744 26.29 47.24 -14.59
C LYS A 744 26.36 48.51 -13.72
N MET A 745 26.24 48.35 -12.41
CA MET A 745 27.18 48.97 -11.47
C MET A 745 27.08 48.31 -10.09
N LYS A 746 28.24 48.03 -9.50
CA LYS A 746 28.42 47.73 -8.08
C LYS A 746 29.34 48.81 -7.52
N ASP A 747 29.06 49.23 -6.28
CA ASP A 747 30.00 49.76 -5.32
C ASP A 747 30.85 51.00 -5.73
N ALA A 748 30.29 52.19 -5.53
CA ALA A 748 31.09 53.42 -5.38
C ALA A 748 30.46 54.44 -4.40
N ARG A 749 31.20 54.77 -3.35
CA ARG A 749 31.09 55.98 -2.49
C ARG A 749 29.80 56.23 -1.71
N THR A 750 29.71 55.51 -0.60
CA THR A 750 29.54 56.07 0.75
C THR A 750 29.74 57.60 0.89
N LEU A 751 28.72 58.34 1.33
CA LEU A 751 28.88 59.58 2.12
C LEU A 751 27.60 59.91 2.90
N ALA A 752 27.72 60.12 4.23
CA ALA A 752 26.69 60.53 5.21
C ALA A 752 25.32 59.76 5.21
N ARG A 753 25.01 58.92 6.21
CA ARG A 753 24.64 59.17 7.63
C ARG A 753 23.13 59.43 7.88
N SER A 754 22.67 58.91 9.02
CA SER A 754 21.42 59.23 9.75
C SER A 754 20.09 59.14 8.99
N LEU A 755 19.36 58.04 9.19
CA LEU A 755 18.11 58.01 10.00
C LEU A 755 17.47 56.61 9.96
N GLU A 756 17.21 56.02 11.13
CA GLU A 756 16.10 55.06 11.30
C GLU A 756 14.85 55.84 11.74
N PRO A 757 13.65 55.36 11.39
CA PRO A 757 12.67 55.15 12.46
C PRO A 757 11.82 53.88 12.31
N SER A 758 11.13 53.55 13.41
CA SER A 758 10.29 52.37 13.66
C SER A 758 8.99 52.30 12.83
N PRO A 759 8.34 51.12 12.74
CA PRO A 759 7.00 50.99 12.13
C PRO A 759 5.89 51.64 12.99
N PRO A 760 4.77 52.10 12.38
CA PRO A 760 3.66 52.74 13.08
C PRO A 760 2.71 51.74 13.76
N MET A 761 2.02 52.22 14.82
CA MET A 761 1.00 51.48 15.58
C MET A 761 -0.43 51.70 15.06
N MET A 762 -1.37 50.93 15.64
CA MET A 762 -2.82 51.14 15.58
C MET A 762 -3.24 52.58 15.97
N PRO A 763 -4.40 53.07 15.49
CA PRO A 763 -5.06 54.23 16.10
C PRO A 763 -5.64 53.88 17.49
N GLY A 764 -5.76 54.90 18.36
CA GLY A 764 -6.32 54.78 19.71
C GLY A 764 -7.27 55.92 20.06
N THR A 765 -7.40 56.21 21.38
CA THR A 765 -8.48 57.01 22.04
C THR A 765 -9.82 56.26 22.12
N SER A 766 -10.59 56.31 23.21
CA SER A 766 -10.58 57.14 24.44
C SER A 766 -11.29 56.37 25.60
N SER A 767 -11.16 56.65 26.90
CA SER A 767 -10.18 57.41 27.74
C SER A 767 -10.62 57.32 29.23
N ILE A 768 -9.77 57.75 30.19
CA ILE A 768 -10.12 58.10 31.61
C ILE A 768 -10.41 56.86 32.52
N ASP A 769 -10.07 56.77 33.82
CA ASP A 769 -9.70 57.76 34.86
C ASP A 769 -8.53 57.33 35.81
N LEU A 770 -8.30 58.11 36.88
CA LEU A 770 -7.32 57.99 38.00
C LEU A 770 -7.71 56.89 39.05
N ASP A 771 -6.98 56.56 40.15
CA ASP A 771 -5.98 57.32 40.94
C ASP A 771 -5.10 56.48 41.93
N VAL A 772 -3.98 57.06 42.39
CA VAL A 772 -3.23 56.92 43.69
C VAL A 772 -2.58 55.60 44.22
N SER A 773 -1.36 55.77 44.78
CA SER A 773 -0.58 54.94 45.75
C SER A 773 0.11 53.64 45.28
N GLU A 774 1.33 53.28 45.70
CA GLU A 774 2.35 53.98 46.53
C GLU A 774 3.80 53.56 46.13
N ASP A 775 4.83 54.21 46.70
CA ASP A 775 6.21 54.30 46.14
C ASP A 775 7.26 53.41 46.92
N PRO A 776 8.60 53.67 47.02
CA PRO A 776 9.58 52.68 46.54
C PRO A 776 10.66 52.28 47.58
N THR A 777 11.71 51.56 47.16
CA THR A 777 13.12 52.04 47.26
C THR A 777 14.15 51.14 46.57
N ALA A 778 15.15 51.78 45.93
CA ALA A 778 16.46 51.20 45.59
C ALA A 778 17.54 51.79 46.56
N PRO A 779 18.85 51.41 46.51
CA PRO A 779 19.77 52.11 45.57
C PRO A 779 21.12 51.42 45.15
N LEU A 780 21.64 51.86 43.98
CA LEU A 780 23.05 52.24 43.64
C LEU A 780 24.30 51.31 43.86
N LEU A 781 25.01 51.00 42.76
CA LEU A 781 26.38 51.43 42.32
C LEU A 781 27.56 51.64 43.33
N PRO A 782 28.87 51.70 42.92
CA PRO A 782 29.62 51.21 41.72
C PRO A 782 31.05 50.62 42.04
N ASN A 783 32.01 50.69 41.08
CA ASN A 783 33.49 50.48 41.15
C ASN A 783 33.98 49.03 41.42
N GLU A 784 35.21 48.54 41.16
CA GLU A 784 36.42 48.85 40.33
C GLU A 784 37.29 47.54 40.29
N GLY A 785 38.43 47.37 39.57
CA GLY A 785 39.18 48.17 38.60
C GLY A 785 40.63 47.64 38.39
N GLY A 786 41.17 47.71 37.17
CA GLY A 786 42.59 47.42 36.82
C GLY A 786 42.95 45.99 36.32
N ASN A 787 44.17 45.69 35.83
CA ASN A 787 44.93 46.18 34.65
C ASN A 787 46.19 45.26 34.42
N GLU A 788 46.90 45.42 33.29
CA GLU A 788 48.27 44.93 32.97
C GLU A 788 48.48 43.42 32.66
N GLY A 789 49.34 43.01 31.71
CA GLY A 789 50.00 43.81 30.66
C GLY A 789 51.15 43.13 29.87
N SER A 790 51.11 43.23 28.52
CA SER A 790 52.25 43.10 27.55
C SER A 790 53.02 41.76 27.44
N GLY A 791 53.75 41.44 26.36
CA GLY A 791 53.95 42.03 25.01
C GLY A 791 54.52 40.93 24.07
N GLY A 792 54.37 40.95 22.73
CA GLY A 792 55.11 41.76 21.73
C GLY A 792 56.29 40.93 21.14
N ALA A 793 56.81 41.09 19.90
CA ALA A 793 56.48 41.82 18.65
C ALA A 793 57.50 41.33 17.55
N SER A 794 57.56 41.74 16.28
CA SER A 794 56.58 41.94 15.17
C SER A 794 57.38 41.98 13.82
N THR A 795 56.95 42.71 12.77
CA THR A 795 57.68 43.06 11.51
C THR A 795 57.95 41.94 10.46
N SER A 796 58.04 42.18 9.12
CA SER A 796 57.59 43.30 8.26
C SER A 796 57.66 43.01 6.74
N LYS A 797 56.82 43.70 5.94
CA LYS A 797 56.99 44.17 4.53
C LYS A 797 57.59 43.24 3.44
N GLY A 798 56.85 43.05 2.34
CA GLY A 798 57.33 42.39 1.10
C GLY A 798 57.70 43.35 -0.04
N VAL A 799 58.00 42.79 -1.23
CA VAL A 799 58.20 43.44 -2.56
C VAL A 799 57.94 42.39 -3.67
N SER A 800 57.67 42.84 -4.90
CA SER A 800 57.37 42.01 -6.10
C SER A 800 58.51 41.95 -7.13
N SER A 801 58.68 40.82 -7.83
CA SER A 801 59.16 40.78 -9.23
C SER A 801 58.89 39.44 -9.93
N ASP A 802 58.76 39.46 -11.25
CA ASP A 802 58.64 38.28 -12.13
C ASP A 802 59.86 37.35 -12.14
N GLY A 803 59.70 36.16 -12.75
CA GLY A 803 60.79 35.66 -13.60
C GLY A 803 60.92 34.15 -13.88
N LEU A 804 60.18 33.65 -14.87
CA LEU A 804 60.60 32.53 -15.76
C LEU A 804 60.74 31.11 -15.09
N ARG A 805 60.90 29.96 -15.77
CA ARG A 805 61.24 29.68 -17.19
C ARG A 805 60.88 28.24 -17.65
N ARG A 806 60.28 28.10 -18.85
CA ARG A 806 60.35 26.92 -19.78
C ARG A 806 59.78 25.57 -19.27
N ARG A 807 59.48 24.56 -20.12
CA ARG A 807 59.67 24.33 -21.57
C ARG A 807 58.34 23.74 -22.15
N ASN A 808 57.78 24.25 -23.25
CA ASN A 808 58.06 23.86 -24.66
C ASN A 808 57.81 22.36 -24.92
N SER A 809 56.72 22.01 -25.63
CA SER A 809 56.65 21.72 -27.09
C SER A 809 57.07 20.29 -27.47
N GLY A 810 56.40 19.53 -28.33
CA GLY A 810 55.33 19.82 -29.31
C GLY A 810 55.66 19.13 -30.65
N LYS A 811 54.75 19.20 -31.66
CA LYS A 811 54.83 18.56 -33.02
C LYS A 811 54.58 17.02 -33.08
N SER A 812 54.07 16.45 -34.19
CA SER A 812 53.38 16.98 -35.40
C SER A 812 52.80 15.86 -36.30
N GLU A 813 52.12 16.25 -37.41
CA GLU A 813 51.99 15.55 -38.72
C GLU A 813 51.04 14.32 -38.84
N ASP A 814 50.35 14.06 -39.98
CA ASP A 814 49.78 14.96 -41.03
C ASP A 814 48.87 14.19 -42.04
N PHE A 815 48.24 14.89 -43.00
CA PHE A 815 47.71 14.40 -44.31
C PHE A 815 46.52 13.37 -44.32
N LEU A 816 45.64 13.16 -45.34
CA LEU A 816 45.20 13.73 -46.65
C LEU A 816 43.78 13.08 -46.95
N ALA A 817 42.96 13.40 -47.98
CA ALA A 817 42.44 14.65 -48.55
C ALA A 817 41.34 14.37 -49.63
N GLY A 818 40.49 15.35 -49.95
CA GLY A 818 39.43 15.29 -51.00
C GLY A 818 38.07 14.71 -50.52
N GLY A 819 36.89 15.03 -51.08
CA GLY A 819 36.48 15.96 -52.15
C GLY A 819 35.18 15.43 -52.83
N SER A 820 34.34 16.17 -53.57
CA SER A 820 34.08 17.62 -53.73
C SER A 820 32.97 17.85 -54.78
N GLY A 821 32.01 18.76 -54.54
CA GLY A 821 30.99 19.20 -55.51
C GLY A 821 29.63 18.48 -55.44
N GLY A 822 28.51 19.05 -55.91
CA GLY A 822 28.27 20.42 -56.41
C GLY A 822 27.14 20.46 -57.47
N GLY A 823 26.12 21.31 -57.32
CA GLY A 823 25.01 21.39 -58.29
C GLY A 823 23.88 22.39 -57.98
N SER A 824 24.02 23.63 -58.49
CA SER A 824 22.93 24.62 -58.68
C SER A 824 22.19 24.37 -60.01
N GLY A 825 20.99 24.89 -60.31
CA GLY A 825 20.14 25.88 -59.62
C GLY A 825 18.98 26.35 -60.54
N SER A 826 18.64 27.64 -60.53
CA SER A 826 17.50 28.30 -61.23
C SER A 826 16.11 27.97 -60.66
N ALA A 827 15.07 28.83 -60.68
CA ALA A 827 14.89 30.27 -60.97
C ALA A 827 13.69 30.78 -60.10
N GLY A 828 13.33 32.06 -59.94
CA GLY A 828 13.93 33.31 -60.41
C GLY A 828 12.92 34.28 -61.05
N SER A 829 12.13 35.05 -60.27
CA SER A 829 11.65 36.40 -60.62
C SER A 829 10.78 37.12 -59.55
N HIS A 830 10.93 38.45 -59.52
CA HIS A 830 10.02 39.54 -59.14
C HIS A 830 9.18 39.58 -57.82
N SER A 831 9.64 40.49 -56.95
CA SER A 831 8.95 41.78 -56.63
C SER A 831 7.97 41.91 -55.44
N GLN A 832 8.54 42.35 -54.31
CA GLN A 832 8.11 43.48 -53.45
C GLN A 832 6.63 43.69 -53.02
N LYS A 833 6.52 43.91 -51.69
CA LYS A 833 5.79 44.98 -50.95
C LYS A 833 4.42 44.70 -50.26
N HIS A 834 4.42 45.14 -48.99
CA HIS A 834 3.31 45.54 -48.09
C HIS A 834 2.37 44.49 -47.45
N HIS A 835 1.97 44.82 -46.21
CA HIS A 835 0.99 44.14 -45.38
C HIS A 835 -0.45 44.40 -45.87
N ASN A 836 -1.36 43.42 -45.75
CA ASN A 836 -2.51 43.51 -44.82
C ASN A 836 -3.40 42.26 -44.83
N GLY A 837 -4.04 41.98 -43.68
CA GLY A 837 -5.16 41.02 -43.51
C GLY A 837 -4.76 39.53 -43.59
N GLY A 838 -5.28 38.63 -42.74
CA GLY A 838 -6.11 38.77 -41.55
C GLY A 838 -6.01 37.46 -40.71
N GLY A 839 -6.70 37.29 -39.60
CA GLY A 839 -7.68 38.20 -38.99
C GLY A 839 -8.77 37.52 -38.15
N ASP A 840 -8.59 36.28 -37.70
CA ASP A 840 -9.62 35.55 -36.94
C ASP A 840 -9.83 36.16 -35.54
N SER A 841 -10.87 36.97 -35.45
CA SER A 841 -11.32 37.63 -34.23
C SER A 841 -11.90 36.65 -33.22
N ALA A 842 -11.72 36.93 -31.93
CA ALA A 842 -12.53 36.30 -30.89
C ALA A 842 -14.00 36.70 -31.10
N SER A 843 -14.89 35.71 -31.26
CA SER A 843 -16.30 35.96 -31.54
C SER A 843 -17.01 36.56 -30.32
N LEU A 844 -17.18 37.88 -30.38
CA LEU A 844 -17.82 38.71 -29.34
C LEU A 844 -19.24 38.22 -29.02
N LYS A 845 -19.45 37.68 -27.81
CA LYS A 845 -20.74 37.14 -27.36
C LYS A 845 -21.68 38.27 -26.93
N LYS A 846 -22.88 38.30 -27.50
CA LYS A 846 -23.90 39.31 -27.18
C LYS A 846 -24.41 39.16 -25.73
N PRO A 847 -24.56 40.28 -24.99
CA PRO A 847 -25.24 40.30 -23.71
C PRO A 847 -26.77 40.33 -23.88
N ILE A 848 -27.48 39.41 -23.22
CA ILE A 848 -28.93 39.47 -23.02
C ILE A 848 -29.20 39.81 -21.56
N THR A 849 -30.04 40.83 -21.31
CA THR A 849 -30.46 41.24 -19.97
C THR A 849 -31.93 40.85 -19.75
N LEU A 850 -32.19 40.08 -18.70
CA LEU A 850 -33.55 39.71 -18.28
C LEU A 850 -34.27 40.89 -17.60
N ARG A 851 -35.62 40.85 -17.56
CA ARG A 851 -36.44 41.89 -16.87
C ARG A 851 -36.03 42.11 -15.40
N CYS A 852 -35.49 41.09 -14.75
CA CYS A 852 -34.91 41.14 -13.39
C CYS A 852 -33.55 41.87 -13.28
N GLY A 853 -33.08 42.56 -14.32
CA GLY A 853 -31.83 43.33 -14.34
C GLY A 853 -30.52 42.52 -14.47
N HIS A 854 -30.59 41.19 -14.60
CA HIS A 854 -29.41 40.33 -14.70
C HIS A 854 -29.03 40.05 -16.15
N THR A 855 -27.74 40.23 -16.48
CA THR A 855 -27.18 40.07 -17.84
C THR A 855 -26.35 38.80 -17.98
N PHE A 856 -26.52 38.10 -19.11
CA PHE A 856 -25.87 36.82 -19.43
C PHE A 856 -25.44 36.79 -20.90
N CYS A 857 -24.51 35.90 -21.28
CA CYS A 857 -24.32 35.57 -22.69
C CYS A 857 -25.54 34.78 -23.18
N GLU A 858 -25.97 35.07 -24.41
CA GLU A 858 -27.07 34.41 -25.14
C GLU A 858 -27.12 32.89 -24.92
N SER A 859 -26.07 32.15 -25.33
CA SER A 859 -26.00 30.68 -25.16
C SER A 859 -25.96 30.19 -23.71
N CYS A 860 -25.47 30.99 -22.77
CA CYS A 860 -25.48 30.65 -21.34
C CYS A 860 -26.88 30.79 -20.73
N LEU A 861 -27.67 31.74 -21.24
CA LEU A 861 -29.06 31.93 -20.85
C LEU A 861 -29.94 30.82 -21.45
N GLU A 862 -29.76 30.48 -22.73
CA GLU A 862 -30.48 29.39 -23.40
C GLU A 862 -30.25 28.04 -22.70
N THR A 863 -28.98 27.67 -22.45
CA THR A 863 -28.61 26.44 -21.71
C THR A 863 -29.25 26.36 -20.32
N TRP A 864 -29.58 27.50 -19.70
CA TRP A 864 -30.31 27.54 -18.44
C TRP A 864 -31.83 27.43 -18.63
N MET A 865 -32.40 28.14 -19.60
CA MET A 865 -33.84 28.09 -19.90
C MET A 865 -34.32 26.68 -20.27
N GLU A 866 -33.48 25.89 -20.95
CA GLU A 866 -33.73 24.46 -21.23
C GLU A 866 -33.90 23.61 -19.97
N ARG A 867 -33.30 24.04 -18.84
CA ARG A 867 -33.33 23.32 -17.55
C ARG A 867 -34.38 23.89 -16.59
N ALA A 868 -34.58 25.20 -16.60
CA ALA A 868 -35.63 25.88 -15.83
C ALA A 868 -35.97 27.26 -16.44
N PRO A 869 -37.25 27.60 -16.69
CA PRO A 869 -37.67 28.89 -17.24
C PRO A 869 -37.64 30.01 -16.19
N THR A 870 -36.44 30.31 -15.69
CA THR A 870 -36.16 31.20 -14.56
C THR A 870 -34.80 31.89 -14.73
N CYS A 871 -34.58 33.02 -14.08
CA CYS A 871 -33.26 33.66 -14.04
C CYS A 871 -32.21 32.78 -13.33
N PRO A 872 -31.00 32.59 -13.91
CA PRO A 872 -29.90 31.85 -13.25
C PRO A 872 -29.50 32.35 -11.86
N ILE A 873 -29.73 33.64 -11.55
CA ILE A 873 -29.31 34.27 -10.29
C ILE A 873 -30.47 34.41 -9.31
N CYS A 874 -31.52 35.18 -9.65
CA CYS A 874 -32.63 35.45 -8.73
C CYS A 874 -33.76 34.41 -8.78
N ARG A 875 -33.73 33.46 -9.74
CA ARG A 875 -34.76 32.42 -9.97
C ARG A 875 -36.17 32.94 -10.27
N GLU A 876 -36.32 34.24 -10.51
CA GLU A 876 -37.55 34.85 -11.02
C GLU A 876 -37.93 34.25 -12.39
N ARG A 877 -39.22 34.01 -12.61
CA ARG A 877 -39.70 33.30 -13.81
C ARG A 877 -39.55 34.16 -15.06
N VAL A 878 -39.33 33.52 -16.21
CA VAL A 878 -39.25 34.21 -17.50
C VAL A 878 -40.25 33.59 -18.47
N ASP A 879 -41.38 34.27 -18.61
CA ASP A 879 -42.46 33.88 -19.51
C ASP A 879 -42.18 34.35 -20.95
N LYS A 880 -42.90 33.78 -21.94
CA LYS A 880 -42.77 34.12 -23.37
C LYS A 880 -43.97 34.94 -23.82
N ASP A 881 -43.73 36.08 -24.48
CA ASP A 881 -44.76 36.94 -25.07
C ASP A 881 -45.15 36.45 -26.50
N ASP A 882 -46.37 36.70 -26.95
CA ASP A 882 -47.10 35.93 -27.99
C ASP A 882 -46.63 36.00 -29.48
N ASN A 883 -45.46 36.53 -29.80
CA ASN A 883 -45.05 36.84 -31.20
C ASN A 883 -44.15 35.77 -31.91
N GLY A 884 -44.56 34.51 -31.89
CA GLY A 884 -44.51 33.64 -33.09
C GLY A 884 -43.20 33.25 -33.82
N GLY A 885 -42.13 32.79 -33.13
CA GLY A 885 -41.04 31.96 -33.72
C GLY A 885 -40.03 32.66 -34.65
N ALA A 886 -39.00 32.01 -35.21
CA ALA A 886 -38.44 30.65 -35.03
C ALA A 886 -36.91 30.71 -35.35
N ASN A 887 -36.09 29.66 -35.19
CA ASN A 887 -35.98 28.52 -36.13
C ASN A 887 -35.14 27.36 -35.54
N VAL A 888 -35.18 26.17 -36.16
CA VAL A 888 -34.61 24.90 -35.66
C VAL A 888 -33.68 24.26 -36.70
N GLN A 889 -32.63 23.55 -36.28
CA GLN A 889 -32.10 22.40 -37.02
C GLN A 889 -31.32 21.40 -36.13
N ASN A 890 -31.58 20.11 -36.33
CA ASN A 890 -30.97 18.98 -35.59
C ASN A 890 -29.75 18.41 -36.32
N ASN A 891 -28.84 17.72 -35.60
CA ASN A 891 -28.62 16.26 -35.78
C ASN A 891 -27.50 15.62 -34.92
N GLN A 892 -27.66 14.30 -34.71
CA GLN A 892 -26.66 13.26 -34.43
C GLN A 892 -25.91 13.18 -33.07
N GLU A 893 -26.26 12.12 -32.31
CA GLU A 893 -25.40 10.94 -31.96
C GLU A 893 -23.91 11.17 -31.61
N SER A 894 -23.27 10.54 -30.62
CA SER A 894 -23.58 9.39 -29.72
C SER A 894 -22.57 9.39 -28.54
N GLY A 895 -22.84 8.82 -27.36
CA GLY A 895 -22.63 7.39 -27.05
C GLY A 895 -21.34 7.15 -26.22
N ALA A 896 -21.44 6.94 -24.90
CA ALA A 896 -20.26 6.81 -24.02
C ALA A 896 -20.34 5.65 -22.99
N ALA A 897 -19.49 4.64 -23.18
CA ALA A 897 -19.08 3.64 -22.18
C ALA A 897 -17.76 2.98 -22.67
N GLY A 898 -16.84 2.48 -21.84
CA GLY A 898 -16.91 2.24 -20.39
C GLY A 898 -16.70 0.74 -20.11
N ARG A 899 -15.44 0.30 -19.97
CA ARG A 899 -15.12 -1.11 -19.72
C ARG A 899 -13.96 -1.26 -18.72
N VAL A 900 -14.30 -1.73 -17.52
CA VAL A 900 -13.37 -2.05 -16.44
C VAL A 900 -12.68 -3.40 -16.71
N ARG A 901 -11.46 -3.59 -16.18
CA ARG A 901 -10.73 -4.87 -16.19
C ARG A 901 -10.72 -5.47 -14.79
N GLY A 902 -11.01 -6.77 -14.67
CA GLY A 902 -10.59 -7.55 -13.51
C GLY A 902 -9.10 -7.89 -13.60
N GLN A 903 -8.42 -8.01 -12.46
CA GLN A 903 -6.99 -8.27 -12.35
C GLN A 903 -6.71 -9.21 -11.17
N GLU A 904 -5.63 -10.00 -11.22
CA GLU A 904 -5.25 -10.92 -10.13
C GLU A 904 -4.99 -10.14 -8.83
N ARG A 905 -5.62 -10.59 -7.72
CA ARG A 905 -5.53 -9.96 -6.39
C ARG A 905 -4.18 -10.24 -5.72
N ASN A 906 -3.65 -9.22 -5.06
CA ASN A 906 -2.51 -9.30 -4.16
C ASN A 906 -2.99 -9.44 -2.71
N PHE A 907 -2.11 -9.88 -1.81
CA PHE A 907 -2.36 -9.84 -0.36
C PHE A 907 -2.73 -8.42 0.15
N MET A 908 -2.24 -7.36 -0.50
CA MET A 908 -2.65 -5.98 -0.21
C MET A 908 -4.10 -5.67 -0.65
N ASP A 909 -4.59 -6.31 -1.71
CA ASP A 909 -5.97 -6.15 -2.18
C ASP A 909 -6.92 -6.97 -1.31
N ASP A 910 -6.48 -8.15 -0.83
CA ASP A 910 -7.17 -8.90 0.22
C ASP A 910 -7.17 -8.14 1.56
N MET A 911 -6.09 -7.42 1.90
CA MET A 911 -6.04 -6.54 3.08
C MET A 911 -6.97 -5.33 2.93
N LEU A 912 -7.04 -4.70 1.76
CA LEU A 912 -8.02 -3.65 1.46
C LEU A 912 -9.46 -4.18 1.47
N THR A 913 -9.68 -5.43 1.03
CA THR A 913 -10.97 -6.11 1.11
C THR A 913 -11.33 -6.41 2.57
N ALA A 914 -10.38 -6.88 3.37
CA ALA A 914 -10.56 -7.11 4.81
C ALA A 914 -10.80 -5.80 5.58
N GLU A 915 -10.10 -4.72 5.22
CA GLU A 915 -10.34 -3.36 5.75
C GLU A 915 -11.75 -2.87 5.39
N LEU A 916 -12.17 -3.07 4.14
CA LEU A 916 -13.49 -2.70 3.66
C LEU A 916 -14.59 -3.49 4.41
N MET A 917 -14.42 -4.81 4.54
CA MET A 917 -15.33 -5.66 5.33
C MET A 917 -15.34 -5.28 6.82
N PHE A 918 -14.18 -4.98 7.41
CA PHE A 918 -14.08 -4.52 8.79
C PHE A 918 -14.81 -3.18 9.00
N ARG A 919 -14.57 -2.19 8.13
CA ARG A 919 -15.29 -0.90 8.13
C ARG A 919 -16.80 -1.10 8.00
N LEU A 920 -17.24 -2.04 7.16
CA LEU A 920 -18.65 -2.38 6.97
C LEU A 920 -19.27 -3.08 8.19
N MET A 921 -18.60 -4.05 8.83
CA MET A 921 -19.06 -4.70 10.08
C MET A 921 -19.13 -3.71 11.26
N ARG A 922 -18.21 -2.76 11.33
CA ARG A 922 -18.26 -1.66 12.32
C ARG A 922 -19.42 -0.71 12.05
N LEU A 923 -19.73 -0.41 10.79
CA LEU A 923 -20.91 0.37 10.40
C LEU A 923 -22.22 -0.39 10.67
N GLN A 924 -22.29 -1.70 10.41
CA GLN A 924 -23.41 -2.56 10.78
C GLN A 924 -23.70 -2.45 12.28
N THR A 925 -22.67 -2.65 13.10
CA THR A 925 -22.79 -2.61 14.56
C THR A 925 -23.34 -1.28 15.05
N ARG A 926 -22.94 -0.17 14.41
CA ARG A 926 -23.36 1.18 14.77
C ARG A 926 -24.72 1.58 14.21
N TYR A 927 -25.14 1.00 13.08
CA TYR A 927 -26.36 1.33 12.35
C TYR A 927 -27.11 0.09 11.84
N PRO A 928 -27.49 -0.86 12.73
CA PRO A 928 -28.02 -2.17 12.32
C PRO A 928 -29.41 -2.11 11.66
N ALA A 929 -30.12 -0.98 11.82
CA ALA A 929 -31.39 -0.72 11.12
C ALA A 929 -31.20 -0.33 9.63
N TYR A 930 -29.98 0.05 9.22
CA TYR A 930 -29.67 0.52 7.86
C TYR A 930 -28.89 -0.54 7.07
N LEU A 931 -27.96 -1.22 7.74
CA LEU A 931 -27.11 -2.27 7.17
C LEU A 931 -27.52 -3.63 7.75
N THR A 932 -28.29 -4.38 6.97
CA THR A 932 -28.69 -5.76 7.27
C THR A 932 -27.54 -6.73 6.98
N ASP A 933 -27.55 -7.93 7.58
CA ASP A 933 -26.61 -9.00 7.21
C ASP A 933 -26.67 -9.30 5.70
N SER A 934 -27.86 -9.25 5.09
CA SER A 934 -28.09 -9.41 3.64
C SER A 934 -27.32 -8.39 2.78
N VAL A 935 -27.37 -7.09 3.15
CA VAL A 935 -26.61 -6.03 2.45
C VAL A 935 -25.10 -6.30 2.56
N LEU A 936 -24.63 -6.78 3.71
CA LEU A 936 -23.21 -6.97 3.99
C LEU A 936 -22.67 -8.26 3.37
N ASP A 937 -23.45 -9.33 3.34
CA ASP A 937 -23.19 -10.54 2.56
C ASP A 937 -23.10 -10.18 1.07
N THR A 938 -24.07 -9.42 0.55
CA THR A 938 -24.07 -8.94 -0.85
C THR A 938 -22.85 -8.08 -1.16
N TRP A 939 -22.52 -7.10 -0.30
CA TRP A 939 -21.38 -6.21 -0.47
C TRP A 939 -20.03 -6.89 -0.28
N ARG A 940 -19.94 -7.91 0.58
CA ARG A 940 -18.77 -8.80 0.66
C ARG A 940 -18.59 -9.55 -0.64
N ASP A 941 -19.64 -10.19 -1.12
CA ASP A 941 -19.56 -11.08 -2.28
C ASP A 941 -19.36 -10.27 -3.57
N GLU A 942 -19.87 -9.03 -3.66
CA GLU A 942 -19.54 -8.04 -4.70
C GLU A 942 -18.07 -7.58 -4.63
N ALA A 943 -17.57 -7.19 -3.46
CA ALA A 943 -16.17 -6.81 -3.27
C ALA A 943 -15.21 -7.97 -3.58
N GLN A 944 -15.58 -9.20 -3.23
CA GLN A 944 -14.81 -10.42 -3.49
C GLN A 944 -14.93 -10.95 -4.94
N SER A 945 -15.86 -10.46 -5.77
CA SER A 945 -16.05 -10.93 -7.15
C SER A 945 -15.72 -9.90 -8.22
N THR A 946 -16.02 -8.62 -7.97
CA THR A 946 -15.84 -7.53 -8.96
C THR A 946 -14.85 -6.45 -8.52
N GLY A 947 -14.63 -6.30 -7.20
CA GLY A 947 -13.88 -5.18 -6.62
C GLY A 947 -14.63 -3.83 -6.65
N THR A 948 -15.93 -3.82 -6.96
CA THR A 948 -16.77 -2.62 -7.07
C THR A 948 -18.19 -2.85 -6.56
N PHE A 949 -18.76 -1.94 -5.78
CA PHE A 949 -20.15 -2.05 -5.34
C PHE A 949 -21.15 -1.78 -6.47
N ASN A 950 -22.27 -2.48 -6.45
CA ASN A 950 -23.37 -2.29 -7.40
C ASN A 950 -24.39 -1.26 -6.90
N TRP A 951 -24.99 -0.48 -7.81
CA TRP A 951 -26.13 0.37 -7.45
C TRP A 951 -27.38 -0.46 -7.07
N ALA A 952 -27.52 -1.69 -7.55
CA ALA A 952 -28.64 -2.55 -7.20
C ALA A 952 -28.61 -2.98 -5.71
N SER A 953 -27.43 -3.27 -5.16
CA SER A 953 -27.26 -3.62 -3.73
C SER A 953 -27.35 -2.38 -2.83
N ALA A 954 -26.76 -1.25 -3.26
CA ALA A 954 -26.87 0.03 -2.56
C ALA A 954 -28.32 0.57 -2.47
N ARG A 955 -29.24 0.09 -3.32
CA ARG A 955 -30.67 0.42 -3.26
C ARG A 955 -31.36 -0.12 -2.01
N GLU A 956 -30.97 -1.29 -1.48
CA GLU A 956 -31.55 -1.81 -0.22
C GLU A 956 -31.15 -0.91 0.95
N PHE A 957 -29.88 -0.53 1.03
CA PHE A 957 -29.37 0.44 2.01
C PHE A 957 -30.11 1.78 1.94
N GLN A 958 -30.35 2.33 0.74
CA GLN A 958 -31.16 3.55 0.57
C GLN A 958 -32.62 3.37 1.01
N LEU A 959 -33.24 2.22 0.72
CA LEU A 959 -34.61 1.91 1.13
C LEU A 959 -34.74 1.62 2.63
N ASN A 960 -33.63 1.45 3.36
CA ASN A 960 -33.64 1.35 4.82
C ASN A 960 -33.57 2.71 5.53
N ASP A 961 -33.36 3.82 4.82
CA ASP A 961 -33.50 5.16 5.40
C ASP A 961 -35.00 5.49 5.66
N PRO A 962 -35.41 5.76 6.91
CA PRO A 962 -36.78 6.15 7.23
C PRO A 962 -37.26 7.41 6.49
N ALA A 963 -36.37 8.35 6.17
CA ALA A 963 -36.72 9.54 5.39
C ALA A 963 -37.01 9.20 3.93
N VAL A 964 -36.30 8.22 3.35
CA VAL A 964 -36.55 7.74 1.99
C VAL A 964 -37.86 6.93 1.94
N ARG A 965 -38.13 6.09 2.95
CA ARG A 965 -39.43 5.40 3.08
C ARG A 965 -40.58 6.40 3.19
N ALA A 966 -40.51 7.34 4.14
CA ALA A 966 -41.53 8.37 4.32
C ALA A 966 -41.75 9.23 3.06
N HIS A 967 -40.69 9.56 2.31
CA HIS A 967 -40.81 10.30 1.05
C HIS A 967 -41.40 9.45 -0.09
N GLN A 968 -41.30 8.12 -0.07
CA GLN A 968 -42.01 7.24 -1.01
C GLN A 968 -43.47 7.01 -0.59
N GLU A 969 -43.73 6.82 0.70
CA GLU A 969 -45.09 6.68 1.27
C GLU A 969 -45.92 7.96 1.08
N MET A 970 -45.32 9.15 1.22
CA MET A 970 -45.95 10.43 0.89
C MET A 970 -46.18 10.64 -0.63
N ARG A 971 -45.53 9.84 -1.51
CA ARG A 971 -45.75 9.88 -2.97
C ARG A 971 -46.57 8.66 -3.42
N GLY A 972 -47.79 8.58 -2.91
CA GLY A 972 -48.70 7.47 -3.12
C GLY A 972 -48.91 7.09 -4.60
N SER A 973 -48.65 5.81 -4.89
CA SER A 973 -49.17 5.00 -6.00
C SER A 973 -49.44 5.70 -7.34
N TYR A 974 -48.39 6.10 -8.05
CA TYR A 974 -48.39 6.12 -9.52
C TYR A 974 -47.33 5.15 -10.06
N GLY A 975 -47.69 4.41 -11.12
CA GLY A 975 -47.04 3.14 -11.47
C GLY A 975 -45.60 3.25 -11.96
N ASN A 976 -44.73 2.37 -11.44
CA ASN A 976 -43.36 2.21 -11.92
C ASN A 976 -43.31 1.46 -13.27
N THR A 977 -43.44 2.18 -14.38
CA THR A 977 -42.95 1.72 -15.69
C THR A 977 -41.53 2.21 -15.94
N MET A 978 -40.56 1.70 -15.18
CA MET A 978 -39.13 1.86 -15.53
C MET A 978 -38.79 0.96 -16.71
N SER A 979 -38.92 1.49 -17.93
CA SER A 979 -38.49 0.80 -19.15
C SER A 979 -36.97 0.81 -19.27
N PHE A 980 -36.33 -0.33 -19.02
CA PHE A 980 -34.90 -0.56 -19.23
C PHE A 980 -34.71 -1.65 -20.30
N GLY A 981 -34.40 -1.27 -21.55
CA GLY A 981 -33.95 -2.20 -22.58
C GLY A 981 -34.28 -1.82 -24.03
N GLY A 982 -33.26 -1.87 -24.91
CA GLY A 982 -33.37 -1.64 -26.36
C GLY A 982 -33.37 -0.14 -26.74
N GLY A 983 -32.48 0.39 -27.59
CA GLY A 983 -31.41 -0.20 -28.41
C GLY A 983 -31.76 -0.18 -29.90
N GLY A 984 -30.90 0.24 -30.84
CA GLY A 984 -29.57 0.88 -30.74
C GLY A 984 -29.39 1.86 -31.90
N GLY A 985 -28.20 2.32 -32.28
CA GLY A 985 -26.86 2.05 -31.77
C GLY A 985 -25.78 2.56 -32.76
N GLY A 986 -24.51 2.55 -32.37
CA GLY A 986 -23.40 3.05 -33.19
C GLY A 986 -22.74 4.30 -32.61
N GLY A 987 -21.44 4.46 -32.89
CA GLY A 987 -20.59 5.53 -32.35
C GLY A 987 -20.28 5.39 -30.85
N GLY A 988 -19.07 5.79 -30.43
CA GLY A 988 -18.60 5.53 -29.07
C GLY A 988 -17.40 6.37 -28.65
N GLY A 989 -17.41 6.91 -27.43
CA GLY A 989 -16.22 7.53 -26.83
C GLY A 989 -16.39 8.07 -25.41
N GLY A 990 -15.40 7.81 -24.55
CA GLY A 990 -14.95 8.79 -23.55
C GLY A 990 -15.87 9.13 -22.38
N ALA A 991 -15.94 8.23 -21.40
CA ALA A 991 -16.11 8.47 -19.96
C ALA A 991 -16.08 9.94 -19.45
N GLY A 992 -17.12 10.32 -18.68
CA GLY A 992 -17.18 11.61 -17.98
C GLY A 992 -18.23 11.70 -16.85
N GLY A 993 -18.72 10.57 -16.33
CA GLY A 993 -19.68 10.55 -15.22
C GLY A 993 -19.00 10.89 -13.89
N SER A 994 -19.56 11.85 -13.15
CA SER A 994 -19.22 12.06 -11.74
C SER A 994 -20.34 11.49 -10.87
N TRP A 995 -20.00 10.48 -10.08
CA TRP A 995 -20.25 10.32 -8.65
C TRP A 995 -19.41 9.13 -8.15
#